data_AF-A0A936GYY5-F1
#
_entry.id   AF-A0A936GYY5-F1
#
_cell.length_a   1.000
_cell.length_b   1.000
_cell.length_c   1.000
_cell.angle_alpha   90.00
_cell.angle_beta   90.00
_cell.angle_gamma   90.00
#
_symmetry.space_group_name_H-M   'P 1'
#
loop_
_entity.id
_entity.type
_entity.pdbx_description
1 polymer ?
#
loop_
_entity_poly.entity_id
_entity_poly.type
_entity_poly.pdbx_seq_one_letter_code
_entity_poly.pdbx_strand_id
1 'polypeptide(L)'
;MPSQKDKGIVTERVGEPAAGPKGKNYLLVIGIDEYAHCPPLYNCVKDAQDLIELLSSEYSFSIDNDEFPPLFNQQATKENITDAFRRLAMNVTPEDNVLIYFSGHGEYDNVFQQGYWVPVEAEEEKITGYLPNSDVRVFLNAIKSRHTFLMADSCFSGALFMDKSAGKIISRRSERDPSRWGLTSGRNEIVSDGEPGKNSPFAESLLYWLRNNTGHLGVDQLCAHVKEHVEANSNQTPIGEPLKVEGHKNGLFVFHRLPKETNDWERALSLNTPEAYAQFLEMHPKSPHAEEAWWQRALLLNSAEAYDDYLDRYPGGRFARQALEALDHTEEDEFWHTVQRKDTRAAYRSYLDKYSIGRYRTVALERIAILRQHTALVEPFMKPQPETAPRANQPQQETPARMVFVKGGTFEMGCTKEQGDDCFDKEKPAHNVTVKDFHIGRTAVTVADFKAFIEDSRYKTDAEKQGLSRIWTGSEYKDGKGVNWRCDVSGKVRPESESDHPVIHVSWNDAVAYCQWLAQKIGQRYRLPTEAEWEYAARGGQESKGYKYAGSHNLGEVAWFDGNSGGKTHPVGTKKPNELGLYDMSGNVWEWCEDDWHGNYHGAPTDGSAWVDSPRASRRVDRGGGWDYTALHCRAVLRNDDTPSGCYGDLGFRLAL
;
A
#
# COMPACT_ATOMS: atom_id res chain seq x y z
N MET A 1 1.15 -51.64 28.27
CA MET A 1 0.33 -50.54 28.81
C MET A 1 1.21 -49.64 29.69
N PRO A 2 0.98 -48.32 29.79
CA PRO A 2 0.10 -47.45 29.00
C PRO A 2 0.83 -46.19 28.44
N SER A 3 0.58 -45.84 27.17
CA SER A 3 -0.27 -44.72 26.68
C SER A 3 0.38 -43.33 26.73
N GLN A 4 0.97 -42.91 25.60
CA GLN A 4 1.09 -41.51 25.23
C GLN A 4 -0.30 -41.00 24.82
N LYS A 5 -0.76 -39.93 25.47
CA LYS A 5 -1.92 -39.14 25.03
C LYS A 5 -1.44 -37.80 24.48
N ASP A 6 -1.95 -37.50 23.29
CA ASP A 6 -2.12 -36.21 22.62
C ASP A 6 -1.65 -34.95 23.34
N LYS A 7 -0.73 -34.24 22.68
CA LYS A 7 -0.69 -32.77 22.71
C LYS A 7 -0.93 -32.28 21.29
N GLY A 8 -2.19 -31.93 21.01
CA GLY A 8 -2.59 -31.30 19.77
C GLY A 8 -1.78 -30.02 19.55
N ILE A 9 -1.18 -29.91 18.38
CA ILE A 9 -0.62 -28.66 17.87
C ILE A 9 -1.82 -27.82 17.46
N VAL A 10 -2.07 -26.76 18.22
CA VAL A 10 -2.99 -25.69 17.84
C VAL A 10 -2.36 -25.00 16.63
N THR A 11 -2.99 -25.17 15.47
CA THR A 11 -2.70 -24.40 14.27
C THR A 11 -3.04 -22.93 14.55
N GLU A 12 -2.03 -22.08 14.73
CA GLU A 12 -2.21 -20.63 14.68
C GLU A 12 -2.69 -20.26 13.28
N ARG A 13 -3.90 -19.70 13.22
CA ARG A 13 -4.49 -19.17 12.00
C ARG A 13 -3.65 -18.00 11.51
N VAL A 14 -3.43 -17.99 10.20
CA VAL A 14 -2.90 -16.88 9.40
C VAL A 14 -3.56 -15.58 9.85
N GLY A 15 -2.72 -14.59 10.20
CA GLY A 15 -3.15 -13.27 10.60
C GLY A 15 -3.99 -12.62 9.50
N GLU A 16 -5.25 -12.36 9.82
CA GLU A 16 -6.10 -11.41 9.12
C GLU A 16 -5.35 -10.07 8.93
N PRO A 17 -5.63 -9.29 7.87
CA PRO A 17 -5.19 -7.90 7.80
C PRO A 17 -5.58 -7.22 9.12
N ALA A 18 -4.69 -6.38 9.67
CA ALA A 18 -4.97 -5.68 10.92
C ALA A 18 -6.27 -4.88 10.75
N ALA A 19 -7.36 -5.46 11.25
CA ALA A 19 -8.64 -4.78 11.38
C ALA A 19 -8.38 -3.50 12.17
N GLY A 20 -9.07 -2.41 11.82
CA GLY A 20 -9.21 -1.28 12.72
C GLY A 20 -9.60 -1.76 14.13
N PRO A 21 -9.36 -0.97 15.19
CA PRO A 21 -9.51 -1.41 16.57
C PRO A 21 -10.79 -2.22 16.76
N LYS A 22 -10.66 -3.52 17.09
CA LYS A 22 -11.78 -4.47 17.13
C LYS A 22 -12.75 -4.22 18.29
N GLY A 23 -12.38 -3.40 19.28
CA GLY A 23 -13.21 -3.06 20.43
C GLY A 23 -14.02 -1.77 20.27
N LYS A 24 -15.03 -1.61 21.12
CA LYS A 24 -15.91 -0.44 21.17
C LYS A 24 -15.21 0.75 21.80
N ASN A 25 -15.59 1.95 21.40
CA ASN A 25 -15.16 3.21 22.01
C ASN A 25 -16.26 3.72 22.97
N TYR A 26 -16.05 3.52 24.27
CA TYR A 26 -16.93 4.01 25.33
C TYR A 26 -16.63 5.46 25.69
N LEU A 27 -17.70 6.20 26.02
CA LEU A 27 -17.64 7.59 26.41
C LEU A 27 -18.40 7.81 27.73
N LEU A 28 -17.72 8.33 28.75
CA LEU A 28 -18.34 8.81 29.98
C LEU A 28 -18.12 10.31 30.07
N VAL A 29 -19.21 11.07 30.07
CA VAL A 29 -19.16 12.54 30.05
C VAL A 29 -19.94 13.10 31.23
N ILE A 30 -19.31 14.01 31.96
CA ILE A 30 -19.86 14.67 33.14
C ILE A 30 -19.67 16.18 32.96
N GLY A 31 -20.75 16.94 33.04
CA GLY A 31 -20.74 18.40 32.90
C GLY A 31 -21.66 19.03 33.95
N ILE A 32 -21.16 19.98 34.73
CA ILE A 32 -21.91 20.56 35.85
C ILE A 32 -21.81 22.08 35.83
N ASP A 33 -22.93 22.73 35.51
CA ASP A 33 -23.11 24.18 35.57
C ASP A 33 -23.91 24.58 36.82
N GLU A 34 -24.98 23.84 37.12
CA GLU A 34 -25.99 24.18 38.11
C GLU A 34 -25.75 23.52 39.47
N TYR A 35 -24.72 23.94 40.20
CA TYR A 35 -24.45 23.44 41.55
C TYR A 35 -25.54 23.83 42.54
N ALA A 36 -25.92 22.90 43.43
CA ALA A 36 -26.95 23.14 44.44
C ALA A 36 -26.49 24.12 45.54
N HIS A 37 -25.19 24.09 45.87
CA HIS A 37 -24.63 24.82 47.01
C HIS A 37 -23.30 25.53 46.70
N CYS A 38 -22.78 25.41 45.48
CA CYS A 38 -21.54 26.08 45.03
C CYS A 38 -21.86 27.14 43.97
N PRO A 39 -20.95 28.07 43.67
CA PRO A 39 -21.15 29.03 42.57
C PRO A 39 -21.39 28.34 41.22
N PRO A 40 -22.36 28.80 40.42
CA PRO A 40 -22.64 28.18 39.12
C PRO A 40 -21.51 28.42 38.12
N LEU A 41 -21.38 27.49 37.17
CA LEU A 41 -20.60 27.65 35.95
C LEU A 41 -21.56 27.84 34.76
N TYR A 42 -21.03 28.17 33.59
CA TYR A 42 -21.86 28.56 32.45
C TYR A 42 -21.67 27.67 31.22
N ASN A 43 -20.53 26.98 31.10
CA ASN A 43 -20.13 26.34 29.86
C ASN A 43 -19.79 24.85 30.00
N CYS A 44 -19.80 24.28 31.20
CA CYS A 44 -19.38 22.90 31.44
C CYS A 44 -20.29 21.88 30.74
N VAL A 45 -21.62 22.10 30.77
CA VAL A 45 -22.56 21.24 30.03
C VAL A 45 -22.41 21.43 28.53
N LYS A 46 -22.19 22.67 28.07
CA LYS A 46 -21.98 22.98 26.65
C LYS A 46 -20.70 22.30 26.11
N ASP A 47 -19.60 22.39 26.84
CA ASP A 47 -18.32 21.76 26.49
C ASP A 47 -18.46 20.25 26.35
N ALA A 48 -19.15 19.65 27.32
CA ALA A 48 -19.49 18.25 27.28
C ALA A 48 -20.36 17.88 26.07
N GLN A 49 -21.41 18.66 25.77
CA GLN A 49 -22.30 18.43 24.63
C GLN A 49 -21.58 18.54 23.28
N ASP A 50 -20.76 19.57 23.09
CA ASP A 50 -20.01 19.76 21.84
C ASP A 50 -18.99 18.63 21.62
N LEU A 51 -18.38 18.12 22.69
CA LEU A 51 -17.47 16.98 22.61
C LEU A 51 -18.22 15.69 22.25
N ILE A 52 -19.38 15.44 22.89
CA ILE A 52 -20.26 14.32 22.57
C ILE A 52 -20.67 14.37 21.09
N GLU A 53 -21.12 15.53 20.60
CA GLU A 53 -21.51 15.71 19.20
C GLU A 53 -20.35 15.40 18.25
N LEU A 54 -19.17 15.96 18.51
CA LEU A 54 -17.99 15.73 17.68
C LEU A 54 -17.55 14.26 17.67
N LEU A 55 -17.44 13.64 18.84
CA LEU A 55 -16.92 12.27 18.95
C LEU A 55 -17.89 11.23 18.37
N SER A 56 -19.19 11.47 18.49
CA SER A 56 -20.22 10.59 17.92
C SER A 56 -20.39 10.75 16.42
N SER A 57 -20.30 11.98 15.91
CA SER A 57 -20.43 12.25 14.48
C SER A 57 -19.17 11.97 13.69
N GLU A 58 -17.99 12.09 14.31
CA GLU A 58 -16.72 12.04 13.60
C GLU A 58 -15.70 11.02 14.12
N TYR A 59 -15.92 10.24 15.20
CA TYR A 59 -14.86 9.38 15.79
C TYR A 59 -15.29 7.98 16.29
N SER A 60 -16.40 7.42 15.81
CA SER A 60 -16.87 6.06 16.17
C SER A 60 -17.05 5.84 17.68
N PHE A 61 -17.35 6.87 18.46
CA PHE A 61 -17.73 6.70 19.87
C PHE A 61 -19.20 6.31 19.98
N SER A 62 -19.47 5.19 20.64
CA SER A 62 -20.85 4.78 20.92
C SER A 62 -21.38 5.62 22.10
N ILE A 63 -22.33 6.50 21.81
CA ILE A 63 -23.18 7.09 22.84
C ILE A 63 -24.36 6.16 23.02
N ASP A 64 -24.17 5.11 23.81
CA ASP A 64 -25.31 4.36 24.31
C ASP A 64 -25.88 5.14 25.50
N ASN A 65 -26.84 6.03 25.21
CA ASN A 65 -27.52 6.83 26.24
C ASN A 65 -28.26 5.95 27.27
N ASP A 66 -28.52 4.68 26.95
CA ASP A 66 -29.17 3.75 27.86
C ASP A 66 -28.15 3.06 28.79
N GLU A 67 -26.92 2.79 28.30
CA GLU A 67 -25.87 2.12 29.08
C GLU A 67 -24.97 3.11 29.86
N PHE A 68 -24.60 4.24 29.24
CA PHE A 68 -23.73 5.28 29.79
C PHE A 68 -24.28 6.68 29.51
N PRO A 69 -25.40 7.07 30.14
CA PRO A 69 -25.97 8.40 29.96
C PRO A 69 -24.97 9.49 30.40
N PRO A 70 -24.82 10.58 29.63
CA PRO A 70 -24.11 11.76 30.11
C PRO A 70 -24.72 12.25 31.42
N LEU A 71 -23.87 12.61 32.38
CA LEU A 71 -24.31 13.10 33.68
C LEU A 71 -24.24 14.62 33.69
N PHE A 72 -25.39 15.28 33.49
CA PHE A 72 -25.49 16.74 33.50
C PHE A 72 -26.20 17.27 34.73
N ASN A 73 -25.65 18.34 35.31
CA ASN A 73 -26.25 19.09 36.42
C ASN A 73 -26.78 18.15 37.51
N GLN A 74 -28.10 18.11 37.76
CA GLN A 74 -28.72 17.34 38.84
C GLN A 74 -28.45 15.82 38.76
N GLN A 75 -28.02 15.31 37.60
CA GLN A 75 -27.64 13.92 37.42
C GLN A 75 -26.20 13.61 37.87
N ALA A 76 -25.33 14.62 37.93
CA ALA A 76 -23.91 14.47 38.24
C ALA A 76 -23.63 14.40 39.75
N THR A 77 -24.35 13.49 40.42
CA THR A 77 -24.17 13.24 41.85
C THR A 77 -22.96 12.37 42.13
N LYS A 78 -22.42 12.42 43.36
CA LYS A 78 -21.30 11.56 43.77
C LYS A 78 -21.61 10.09 43.55
N GLU A 79 -22.84 9.70 43.87
CA GLU A 79 -23.37 8.35 43.66
C GLU A 79 -23.40 7.98 42.18
N ASN A 80 -24.05 8.80 41.34
CA ASN A 80 -24.20 8.50 39.91
C ASN A 80 -22.85 8.48 39.17
N ILE A 81 -21.93 9.37 39.53
CA ILE A 81 -20.56 9.39 38.97
C ILE A 81 -19.85 8.09 39.34
N THR A 82 -19.91 7.68 40.61
CA THR A 82 -19.29 6.43 41.09
C THR A 82 -19.89 5.21 40.39
N ASP A 83 -21.22 5.17 40.22
CA ASP A 83 -21.91 4.09 39.53
C ASP A 83 -21.58 4.04 38.04
N ALA A 84 -21.39 5.19 37.38
CA ALA A 84 -20.93 5.24 36.00
C ALA A 84 -19.54 4.64 35.82
N PHE A 85 -18.60 4.98 36.70
CA PHE A 85 -17.27 4.35 36.74
C PHE A 85 -17.34 2.84 37.00
N ARG A 86 -18.21 2.42 37.92
CA ARG A 86 -18.44 1.00 38.23
C ARG A 86 -18.98 0.24 37.01
N ARG A 87 -19.94 0.81 36.28
CA ARG A 87 -20.46 0.23 35.02
C ARG A 87 -19.36 0.08 33.98
N LEU A 88 -18.50 1.09 33.80
CA LEU A 88 -17.35 0.99 32.90
C LEU A 88 -16.44 -0.17 33.31
N ALA A 89 -16.10 -0.28 34.59
CA ALA A 89 -15.24 -1.36 35.08
C ALA A 89 -15.87 -2.76 34.91
N MET A 90 -17.20 -2.87 34.89
CA MET A 90 -17.92 -4.13 34.71
C MET A 90 -18.08 -4.55 33.24
N ASN A 91 -18.26 -3.58 32.33
CA ASN A 91 -18.69 -3.88 30.95
C ASN A 91 -17.56 -3.79 29.92
N VAL A 92 -16.49 -3.04 30.22
CA VAL A 92 -15.40 -2.78 29.27
C VAL A 92 -14.39 -3.93 29.25
N THR A 93 -14.00 -4.36 28.05
CA THR A 93 -13.03 -5.45 27.82
C THR A 93 -11.63 -4.93 27.41
N PRO A 94 -10.58 -5.77 27.46
CA PRO A 94 -9.22 -5.39 27.03
C PRO A 94 -9.03 -5.01 25.56
N GLU A 95 -10.04 -5.18 24.71
CA GLU A 95 -9.99 -4.71 23.32
C GLU A 95 -10.64 -3.33 23.14
N ASP A 96 -11.48 -2.91 24.09
CA ASP A 96 -12.25 -1.68 24.03
C ASP A 96 -11.42 -0.45 24.43
N ASN A 97 -11.91 0.72 24.06
CA ASN A 97 -11.32 2.00 24.41
C ASN A 97 -12.28 2.82 25.27
N VAL A 98 -11.76 3.60 26.20
CA VAL A 98 -12.57 4.42 27.11
C VAL A 98 -12.07 5.84 27.08
N LEU A 99 -12.97 6.79 26.86
CA LEU A 99 -12.75 8.21 27.03
C LEU A 99 -13.65 8.71 28.16
N ILE A 100 -13.07 9.40 29.13
CA ILE A 100 -13.80 10.03 30.23
C ILE A 100 -13.56 11.53 30.15
N TYR A 101 -14.62 12.32 30.14
CA TYR A 101 -14.57 13.77 30.16
C TYR A 101 -15.32 14.30 31.38
N PHE A 102 -14.63 15.05 32.22
CA PHE A 102 -15.22 15.76 33.36
C PHE A 102 -15.01 17.26 33.17
N SER A 103 -16.08 18.04 33.26
CA SER A 103 -16.04 19.50 33.25
C SER A 103 -16.87 20.06 34.42
N GLY A 104 -16.23 20.84 35.28
CA GLY A 104 -16.84 21.36 36.49
C GLY A 104 -15.83 21.91 37.50
N HIS A 105 -16.29 22.15 38.73
CA HIS A 105 -15.44 22.59 39.84
C HIS A 105 -14.51 21.49 40.28
N GLY A 106 -13.29 21.90 40.59
CA GLY A 106 -12.33 21.10 41.32
C GLY A 106 -11.82 21.89 42.52
N GLU A 107 -11.53 21.20 43.61
CA GLU A 107 -11.03 21.81 44.84
C GLU A 107 -9.76 21.10 45.30
N TYR A 108 -8.84 21.85 45.91
CA TYR A 108 -7.62 21.30 46.49
C TYR A 108 -7.60 21.52 47.99
N ASP A 109 -7.57 20.42 48.74
CA ASP A 109 -7.38 20.48 50.17
C ASP A 109 -5.89 20.50 50.51
N ASN A 110 -5.44 21.61 51.09
CA ASN A 110 -4.04 21.79 51.49
C ASN A 110 -3.64 20.96 52.73
N VAL A 111 -4.59 20.44 53.50
CA VAL A 111 -4.32 19.62 54.69
C VAL A 111 -3.99 18.19 54.28
N PHE A 112 -4.82 17.61 53.41
CA PHE A 112 -4.68 16.27 52.85
C PHE A 112 -3.78 16.23 51.62
N GLN A 113 -3.42 17.39 51.06
CA GLN A 113 -2.61 17.53 49.84
C GLN A 113 -3.23 16.76 48.67
N GLN A 114 -4.53 16.95 48.48
CA GLN A 114 -5.34 16.16 47.56
C GLN A 114 -6.35 17.01 46.80
N GLY A 115 -6.46 16.76 45.49
CA GLY A 115 -7.49 17.33 44.64
C GLY A 115 -8.78 16.50 44.66
N TYR A 116 -9.90 17.19 44.45
CA TYR A 116 -11.23 16.64 44.44
C TYR A 116 -12.02 17.15 43.23
N TRP A 117 -12.91 16.30 42.70
CA TRP A 117 -13.99 16.73 41.83
C TRP A 117 -15.19 17.08 42.70
N VAL A 118 -15.90 18.14 42.37
CA VAL A 118 -17.07 18.61 43.13
C VAL A 118 -18.35 18.12 42.44
N PRO A 119 -19.11 17.19 43.04
CA PRO A 119 -20.43 16.79 42.54
C PRO A 119 -21.48 17.89 42.70
N VAL A 120 -22.58 17.80 41.95
CA VAL A 120 -23.62 18.85 41.89
C VAL A 120 -24.24 19.19 43.26
N GLU A 121 -24.41 18.19 44.12
CA GLU A 121 -25.04 18.28 45.44
C GLU A 121 -24.06 18.63 46.56
N ALA A 122 -22.77 18.76 46.24
CA ALA A 122 -21.78 19.03 47.26
C ALA A 122 -21.89 20.46 47.81
N GLU A 123 -21.64 20.60 49.11
CA GLU A 123 -21.62 21.89 49.79
C GLU A 123 -20.21 22.46 49.79
N GLU A 124 -20.11 23.79 49.59
CA GLU A 124 -18.84 24.53 49.61
C GLU A 124 -18.09 24.28 50.94
N GLU A 125 -16.77 24.06 50.85
CA GLU A 125 -15.86 23.73 51.96
C GLU A 125 -16.15 22.40 52.70
N LYS A 126 -17.10 21.56 52.22
CA LYS A 126 -17.40 20.24 52.82
C LYS A 126 -16.85 19.09 51.99
N ILE A 127 -15.54 18.84 52.14
CA ILE A 127 -14.79 17.82 51.39
C ILE A 127 -15.37 16.39 51.47
N THR A 128 -16.18 16.06 52.48
CA THR A 128 -16.85 14.75 52.59
C THR A 128 -17.83 14.50 51.44
N GLY A 129 -18.43 15.56 50.90
CA GLY A 129 -19.32 15.53 49.74
C GLY A 129 -18.57 15.44 48.40
N TYR A 130 -17.27 15.71 48.39
CA TYR A 130 -16.49 15.71 47.15
C TYR A 130 -15.98 14.32 46.77
N LEU A 131 -15.60 14.15 45.50
CA LEU A 131 -15.01 12.92 45.00
C LEU A 131 -13.48 13.07 44.91
N PRO A 132 -12.72 12.39 45.78
CA PRO A 132 -11.26 12.54 45.77
C PRO A 132 -10.59 11.95 44.53
N ASN A 133 -9.52 12.59 44.05
CA ASN A 133 -8.70 12.08 42.95
C ASN A 133 -8.11 10.68 43.21
N SER A 134 -7.94 10.26 44.47
CA SER A 134 -7.54 8.90 44.83
C SER A 134 -8.60 7.87 44.42
N ASP A 135 -9.88 8.21 44.56
CA ASP A 135 -10.98 7.31 44.22
C ASP A 135 -11.11 7.21 42.70
N VAL A 136 -10.97 8.33 41.99
CA VAL A 136 -10.87 8.33 40.52
C VAL A 136 -9.74 7.40 40.04
N ARG A 137 -8.57 7.43 40.68
CA ARG A 137 -7.47 6.50 40.37
C ARG A 137 -7.84 5.03 40.65
N VAL A 138 -8.54 4.75 41.75
CA VAL A 138 -9.06 3.40 42.06
C VAL A 138 -10.02 2.95 40.95
N PHE A 139 -10.90 3.82 40.48
CA PHE A 139 -11.84 3.52 39.41
C PHE A 139 -11.12 3.21 38.09
N LEU A 140 -10.13 4.03 37.72
CA LEU A 140 -9.34 3.83 36.50
C LEU A 140 -8.53 2.53 36.52
N ASN A 141 -8.01 2.12 37.69
CA ASN A 141 -7.32 0.82 37.84
C ASN A 141 -8.25 -0.38 37.62
N ALA A 142 -9.54 -0.21 37.91
CA ALA A 142 -10.55 -1.25 37.70
C ALA A 142 -10.92 -1.41 36.22
N ILE A 143 -10.78 -0.36 35.39
CA ILE A 143 -11.11 -0.40 33.96
C ILE A 143 -10.02 -1.14 33.17
N LYS A 144 -10.39 -2.29 32.59
CA LYS A 144 -9.47 -3.18 31.87
C LYS A 144 -9.34 -2.92 30.38
N SER A 145 -9.72 -1.72 29.90
CA SER A 145 -9.68 -1.33 28.49
C SER A 145 -8.30 -1.42 27.84
N ARG A 146 -8.23 -1.49 26.51
CA ARG A 146 -6.99 -1.34 25.74
C ARG A 146 -6.41 0.05 25.99
N HIS A 147 -7.20 1.08 25.68
CA HIS A 147 -6.82 2.47 25.90
C HIS A 147 -7.81 3.15 26.84
N THR A 148 -7.29 3.93 27.79
CA THR A 148 -8.10 4.82 28.65
C THR A 148 -7.53 6.22 28.52
N PHE A 149 -8.38 7.18 28.22
CA PHE A 149 -8.03 8.60 28.21
C PHE A 149 -8.97 9.39 29.10
N LEU A 150 -8.43 10.01 30.14
CA LEU A 150 -9.17 10.90 31.04
C LEU A 150 -8.88 12.35 30.68
N MET A 151 -9.92 13.14 30.47
CA MET A 151 -9.86 14.58 30.32
C MET A 151 -10.61 15.23 31.47
N ALA A 152 -9.94 16.07 32.25
CA ALA A 152 -10.55 16.78 33.38
C ALA A 152 -10.37 18.29 33.20
N ASP A 153 -11.44 18.95 32.77
CA ASP A 153 -11.56 20.40 32.69
C ASP A 153 -12.07 20.97 34.02
N SER A 154 -11.17 21.04 35.00
CA SER A 154 -11.48 21.51 36.35
C SER A 154 -10.23 22.02 37.05
N CYS A 155 -10.42 22.92 38.01
CA CYS A 155 -9.34 23.45 38.85
C CYS A 155 -8.62 22.31 39.61
N PHE A 156 -7.31 22.46 39.83
CA PHE A 156 -6.50 21.53 40.65
C PHE A 156 -6.50 20.04 40.22
N SER A 157 -6.95 19.74 39.00
CA SER A 157 -6.97 18.39 38.45
C SER A 157 -5.56 17.82 38.20
N GLY A 158 -4.54 18.67 38.09
CA GLY A 158 -3.12 18.29 37.99
C GLY A 158 -2.59 17.46 39.18
N ALA A 159 -3.28 17.45 40.32
CA ALA A 159 -3.00 16.53 41.44
C ALA A 159 -3.09 15.04 41.05
N LEU A 160 -3.73 14.72 39.92
CA LEU A 160 -3.69 13.39 39.30
C LEU A 160 -2.27 12.95 38.87
N PHE A 161 -1.28 13.85 38.82
CA PHE A 161 0.09 13.57 38.34
C PHE A 161 1.21 13.78 39.39
N MET A 162 0.92 14.19 40.64
CA MET A 162 1.89 14.80 41.57
C MET A 162 3.03 13.94 42.19
N ASP A 163 3.28 12.69 41.77
CA ASP A 163 4.45 11.93 42.26
C ASP A 163 5.69 12.13 41.36
N LYS A 164 6.81 12.59 41.94
CA LYS A 164 8.05 12.94 41.19
C LYS A 164 8.70 11.77 40.42
N SER A 165 9.01 12.10 39.15
CA SER A 165 10.04 11.58 38.21
C SER A 165 9.97 10.15 37.63
N ALA A 166 10.00 10.08 36.28
CA ALA A 166 10.88 9.17 35.52
C ALA A 166 11.16 9.79 34.13
N GLY A 167 12.42 9.68 33.66
CA GLY A 167 12.97 10.45 32.55
C GLY A 167 12.40 10.14 31.16
N LYS A 168 12.61 11.11 30.24
CA LYS A 168 12.35 10.98 28.80
C LYS A 168 13.16 9.82 28.21
N ILE A 169 12.53 8.66 28.04
CA ILE A 169 12.92 7.69 27.02
C ILE A 169 11.88 7.81 25.90
N ILE A 170 12.31 8.36 24.76
CA ILE A 170 11.50 8.42 23.54
C ILE A 170 11.58 7.04 22.88
N SER A 171 10.82 6.08 23.38
CA SER A 171 10.53 4.84 22.62
C SER A 171 9.40 5.14 21.63
N ARG A 172 9.45 4.56 20.42
CA ARG A 172 8.31 4.60 19.49
C ARG A 172 7.09 4.01 20.19
N ARG A 173 6.03 4.81 20.36
CA ARG A 173 4.75 4.36 20.94
C ARG A 173 3.93 3.71 19.84
N SER A 174 3.17 2.67 20.20
CA SER A 174 2.30 1.94 19.27
C SER A 174 0.88 1.93 19.78
N GLU A 175 -0.08 2.01 18.87
CA GLU A 175 -1.50 1.76 19.16
C GLU A 175 -1.75 0.29 19.54
N ARG A 176 -0.83 -0.63 19.19
CA ARG A 176 -0.96 -2.05 19.58
C ARG A 176 -0.91 -2.24 21.09
N ASP A 177 -0.14 -1.41 21.80
CA ASP A 177 0.10 -1.56 23.23
C ASP A 177 -0.95 -0.80 24.06
N PRO A 178 -1.40 -1.33 25.21
CA PRO A 178 -2.31 -0.62 26.10
C PRO A 178 -1.81 0.76 26.57
N SER A 179 -2.73 1.72 26.65
CA SER A 179 -2.42 3.11 27.01
C SER A 179 -3.35 3.64 28.11
N ARG A 180 -2.83 4.57 28.92
CA ARG A 180 -3.51 5.20 30.06
C ARG A 180 -3.01 6.63 30.13
N TRP A 181 -3.80 7.56 29.62
CA TRP A 181 -3.41 8.96 29.48
C TRP A 181 -4.39 9.85 30.24
N GLY A 182 -3.88 10.98 30.71
CA GLY A 182 -4.66 12.03 31.34
C GLY A 182 -4.33 13.37 30.70
N LEU A 183 -5.34 14.23 30.57
CA LEU A 183 -5.18 15.63 30.17
C LEU A 183 -6.03 16.50 31.10
N THR A 184 -5.41 17.46 31.77
CA THR A 184 -6.07 18.33 32.75
C THR A 184 -5.95 19.79 32.34
N SER A 185 -6.96 20.62 32.64
CA SER A 185 -6.94 22.05 32.26
C SER A 185 -6.04 22.92 33.16
N GLY A 186 -5.64 22.46 34.35
CA GLY A 186 -4.67 23.17 35.21
C GLY A 186 -3.83 22.26 36.09
N ARG A 187 -2.78 22.84 36.73
CA ARG A 187 -1.95 22.16 37.74
C ARG A 187 -2.53 22.31 39.14
N ASN A 188 -2.34 23.49 39.74
CA ASN A 188 -2.73 23.87 41.09
C ASN A 188 -3.30 25.31 41.07
N GLU A 189 -4.05 25.64 40.03
CA GLU A 189 -4.61 26.96 39.79
C GLU A 189 -6.12 26.89 39.53
N ILE A 190 -6.77 28.04 39.69
CA ILE A 190 -8.15 28.25 39.28
C ILE A 190 -8.15 28.46 37.76
N VAL A 191 -8.98 27.72 37.05
CA VAL A 191 -9.10 27.76 35.59
C VAL A 191 -10.38 28.50 35.18
N SER A 192 -10.32 29.24 34.07
CA SER A 192 -11.48 29.95 33.50
C SER A 192 -12.48 29.00 32.83
N ASP A 193 -13.78 29.16 33.13
CA ASP A 193 -14.90 28.54 32.40
C ASP A 193 -15.19 29.23 31.05
N GLY A 194 -14.53 30.36 30.76
CA GLY A 194 -14.73 31.12 29.52
C GLY A 194 -15.87 32.14 29.58
N GLU A 195 -16.26 32.67 28.42
CA GLU A 195 -17.41 33.57 28.32
C GLU A 195 -18.71 32.75 28.23
N PRO A 196 -19.78 33.13 28.95
CA PRO A 196 -21.04 32.40 28.91
C PRO A 196 -21.57 32.17 27.49
N GLY A 197 -21.85 30.92 27.15
CA GLY A 197 -22.29 30.48 25.83
C GLY A 197 -21.16 30.18 24.85
N LYS A 198 -19.89 30.30 25.26
CA LYS A 198 -18.71 29.84 24.50
C LYS A 198 -18.04 28.68 25.22
N ASN A 199 -17.21 27.92 24.50
CA ASN A 199 -16.46 26.84 25.14
C ASN A 199 -15.38 27.39 26.09
N SER A 200 -15.02 26.64 27.13
CA SER A 200 -13.85 26.98 27.96
C SER A 200 -12.58 27.04 27.10
N PRO A 201 -11.53 27.79 27.48
CA PRO A 201 -10.28 27.82 26.71
C PRO A 201 -9.67 26.41 26.47
N PHE A 202 -9.85 25.51 27.44
CA PHE A 202 -9.43 24.13 27.35
C PHE A 202 -10.27 23.34 26.34
N ALA A 203 -11.59 23.39 26.48
CA ALA A 203 -12.53 22.70 25.60
C ALA A 203 -12.48 23.23 24.16
N GLU A 204 -12.36 24.56 23.97
CA GLU A 204 -12.20 25.19 22.65
C GLU A 204 -10.98 24.64 21.92
N SER A 205 -9.83 24.58 22.61
CA SER A 205 -8.60 24.05 22.04
C SER A 205 -8.72 22.56 21.68
N LEU A 206 -9.28 21.76 22.60
CA LEU A 206 -9.52 20.34 22.40
C LEU A 206 -10.40 20.09 21.17
N LEU A 207 -11.54 20.77 21.09
CA LEU A 207 -12.49 20.65 19.98
C LEU A 207 -11.87 21.12 18.66
N TYR A 208 -11.07 22.19 18.66
CA TYR A 208 -10.39 22.67 17.46
C TYR A 208 -9.48 21.60 16.86
N TRP A 209 -8.62 20.98 17.67
CA TRP A 209 -7.67 19.98 17.17
C TRP A 209 -8.34 18.68 16.74
N LEU A 210 -9.40 18.27 17.45
CA LEU A 210 -10.23 17.12 17.03
C LEU A 210 -11.00 17.42 15.73
N ARG A 211 -11.57 18.61 15.53
CA ARG A 211 -12.29 18.98 14.29
C ARG A 211 -11.37 19.07 13.07
N ASN A 212 -10.13 19.53 13.28
CA ASN A 212 -9.14 19.73 12.23
C ASN A 212 -8.19 18.54 12.02
N ASN A 213 -8.45 17.40 12.65
CA ASN A 213 -7.68 16.18 12.41
C ASN A 213 -7.85 15.69 10.97
N THR A 214 -6.74 15.46 10.28
CA THR A 214 -6.65 15.00 8.89
C THR A 214 -6.19 13.55 8.75
N GLY A 215 -6.04 12.81 9.86
CA GLY A 215 -5.60 11.42 9.84
C GLY A 215 -5.49 10.80 11.23
N HIS A 216 -4.29 10.32 11.57
CA HIS A 216 -4.01 9.70 12.87
C HIS A 216 -3.57 10.76 13.89
N LEU A 217 -4.47 11.16 14.78
CA LEU A 217 -4.15 12.07 15.89
C LEU A 217 -3.93 11.26 17.17
N GLY A 218 -2.67 11.12 17.58
CA GLY A 218 -2.31 10.47 18.84
C GLY A 218 -2.67 11.31 20.05
N VAL A 219 -3.00 10.67 21.18
CA VAL A 219 -3.29 11.36 22.44
C VAL A 219 -2.13 12.23 22.93
N ASP A 220 -0.89 11.84 22.63
CA ASP A 220 0.29 12.62 22.99
C ASP A 220 0.43 13.91 22.16
N GLN A 221 0.13 13.85 20.86
CA GLN A 221 0.05 15.02 19.99
C GLN A 221 -1.09 15.94 20.42
N LEU A 222 -2.28 15.38 20.66
CA LEU A 222 -3.42 16.17 21.15
C LEU A 222 -3.09 16.88 22.46
N CYS A 223 -2.50 16.17 23.43
CA CYS A 223 -2.05 16.75 24.69
C CYS A 223 -1.05 17.91 24.48
N ALA A 224 -0.06 17.72 23.59
CA ALA A 224 0.94 18.74 23.31
C ALA A 224 0.31 19.99 22.67
N HIS A 225 -0.58 19.80 21.70
CA HIS A 225 -1.27 20.88 21.00
C HIS A 225 -2.22 21.67 21.90
N VAL A 226 -3.02 20.98 22.74
CA VAL A 226 -3.90 21.63 23.71
C VAL A 226 -3.08 22.42 24.73
N LYS A 227 -2.02 21.82 25.27
CA LYS A 227 -1.14 22.50 26.22
C LYS A 227 -0.53 23.78 25.63
N GLU A 228 0.07 23.69 24.45
CA GLU A 228 0.71 24.84 23.79
C GLU A 228 -0.31 25.97 23.53
N HIS A 229 -1.50 25.62 23.03
CA HIS A 229 -2.53 26.62 22.73
C HIS A 229 -3.10 27.26 24.00
N VAL A 230 -3.43 26.47 25.02
CA VAL A 230 -4.05 26.97 26.25
C VAL A 230 -3.08 27.83 27.07
N GLU A 231 -1.80 27.42 27.19
CA GLU A 231 -0.75 28.20 27.87
C GLU A 231 -0.48 29.53 27.14
N ALA A 232 -0.63 29.57 25.82
CA ALA A 232 -0.42 30.78 25.03
C ALA A 232 -1.60 31.76 25.07
N ASN A 233 -2.82 31.27 25.28
CA ASN A 233 -4.05 32.06 25.12
C ASN A 233 -4.84 32.25 26.42
N SER A 234 -4.40 31.66 27.54
CA SER A 234 -5.07 31.77 28.83
C SER A 234 -4.09 31.66 30.01
N ASN A 235 -4.55 31.97 31.22
CA ASN A 235 -3.77 31.79 32.45
C ASN A 235 -3.97 30.38 33.04
N GLN A 236 -3.90 29.35 32.21
CA GLN A 236 -4.03 27.94 32.59
C GLN A 236 -2.75 27.19 32.23
N THR A 237 -2.37 26.19 33.02
CA THR A 237 -1.19 25.34 32.73
C THR A 237 -1.55 23.86 32.63
N PRO A 238 -2.12 23.41 31.49
CA PRO A 238 -2.51 22.02 31.31
C PRO A 238 -1.37 21.01 31.52
N ILE A 239 -1.73 19.83 32.01
CA ILE A 239 -0.84 18.66 32.06
C ILE A 239 -1.44 17.55 31.21
N GLY A 240 -0.67 17.07 30.23
CA GLY A 240 -1.01 15.91 29.41
C GLY A 240 0.10 14.86 29.46
N GLU A 241 -0.08 13.80 30.26
CA GLU A 241 0.93 12.78 30.50
C GLU A 241 0.30 11.39 30.74
N PRO A 242 1.07 10.29 30.63
CA PRO A 242 0.60 8.98 31.07
C PRO A 242 0.18 8.97 32.54
N LEU A 243 -0.99 8.39 32.82
CA LEU A 243 -1.50 8.24 34.18
C LEU A 243 -0.73 7.15 34.93
N LYS A 244 -0.45 7.37 36.22
CA LYS A 244 0.12 6.35 37.11
C LYS A 244 -0.96 5.39 37.62
N VAL A 245 -1.54 4.64 36.70
CA VAL A 245 -2.54 3.59 36.94
C VAL A 245 -2.06 2.30 36.27
N GLU A 246 -2.53 1.16 36.77
CA GLU A 246 -2.19 -0.15 36.22
C GLU A 246 -2.61 -0.27 34.74
N GLY A 247 -1.88 -1.08 33.98
CA GLY A 247 -2.23 -1.40 32.60
C GLY A 247 -1.60 -0.51 31.53
N HIS A 248 -0.90 0.59 31.89
CA HIS A 248 -0.11 1.34 30.92
C HIS A 248 1.10 0.53 30.42
N LYS A 249 1.23 0.34 29.10
CA LYS A 249 2.37 -0.35 28.47
C LYS A 249 3.08 0.51 27.41
N ASN A 250 3.18 1.83 27.66
CA ASN A 250 3.73 2.81 26.71
C ASN A 250 2.97 2.90 25.38
N GLY A 251 1.72 2.46 25.35
CA GLY A 251 0.85 2.55 24.20
C GLY A 251 0.35 3.95 23.88
N LEU A 252 -0.31 4.06 22.73
CA LEU A 252 -0.87 5.31 22.22
C LEU A 252 -2.36 5.15 21.88
N PHE A 253 -3.23 5.93 22.51
CA PHE A 253 -4.62 6.10 22.04
C PHE A 253 -4.58 6.96 20.77
N VAL A 254 -5.25 6.52 19.69
CA VAL A 254 -5.33 7.27 18.43
C VAL A 254 -6.78 7.61 18.11
N PHE A 255 -7.05 8.87 17.78
CA PHE A 255 -8.34 9.33 17.30
C PHE A 255 -8.45 9.07 15.79
N HIS A 256 -9.29 8.11 15.41
CA HIS A 256 -9.58 7.78 14.00
C HIS A 256 -10.88 8.44 13.57
N ARG A 257 -10.81 9.34 12.59
CA ARG A 257 -11.98 10.06 12.10
C ARG A 257 -12.88 9.14 11.26
N LEU A 258 -14.20 9.22 11.46
CA LEU A 258 -15.20 8.53 10.67
C LEU A 258 -15.13 8.97 9.21
N PRO A 259 -15.20 8.03 8.25
CA PRO A 259 -15.25 8.38 6.84
C PRO A 259 -16.57 9.10 6.51
N LYS A 260 -16.51 10.29 5.88
CA LYS A 260 -17.69 10.98 5.35
C LYS A 260 -18.01 10.41 3.98
N GLU A 261 -19.29 10.14 3.65
CA GLU A 261 -19.71 9.60 2.34
C GLU A 261 -19.10 10.39 1.17
N THR A 262 -19.08 11.72 1.27
CA THR A 262 -18.46 12.59 0.26
C THR A 262 -16.96 12.32 0.11
N ASN A 263 -16.24 12.14 1.22
CA ASN A 263 -14.82 11.84 1.21
C ASN A 263 -14.55 10.42 0.70
N ASP A 264 -15.42 9.45 1.01
CA ASP A 264 -15.30 8.08 0.51
C ASP A 264 -15.59 7.99 -0.97
N TRP A 265 -16.55 8.76 -1.47
CA TRP A 265 -16.83 8.87 -2.88
C TRP A 265 -15.67 9.54 -3.63
N GLU A 266 -15.17 10.67 -3.14
CA GLU A 266 -13.98 11.33 -3.70
C GLU A 266 -12.75 10.42 -3.64
N ARG A 267 -12.61 9.64 -2.57
CA ARG A 267 -11.55 8.65 -2.43
C ARG A 267 -11.70 7.52 -3.45
N ALA A 268 -12.91 6.97 -3.62
CA ALA A 268 -13.18 5.93 -4.61
C ALA A 268 -12.87 6.41 -6.02
N LEU A 269 -13.27 7.64 -6.36
CA LEU A 269 -12.91 8.31 -7.61
C LEU A 269 -11.39 8.53 -7.75
N SER A 270 -10.70 8.92 -6.67
CA SER A 270 -9.25 9.18 -6.68
C SER A 270 -8.42 7.91 -6.86
N LEU A 271 -8.82 6.82 -6.20
CA LEU A 271 -8.16 5.51 -6.29
C LEU A 271 -8.50 4.84 -7.62
N ASN A 272 -9.75 4.97 -8.05
CA ASN A 272 -10.27 4.43 -9.31
C ASN A 272 -9.93 2.94 -9.51
N THR A 273 -10.15 2.13 -8.47
CA THR A 273 -9.97 0.68 -8.51
C THR A 273 -11.29 -0.06 -8.24
N PRO A 274 -11.48 -1.30 -8.74
CA PRO A 274 -12.67 -2.09 -8.44
C PRO A 274 -12.94 -2.26 -6.94
N GLU A 275 -11.89 -2.40 -6.13
CA GLU A 275 -11.97 -2.57 -4.67
C GLU A 275 -12.42 -1.29 -3.99
N ALA A 276 -11.94 -0.13 -4.46
CA ALA A 276 -12.34 1.15 -3.89
C ALA A 276 -13.83 1.42 -4.11
N TYR A 277 -14.35 1.12 -5.30
CA TYR A 277 -15.78 1.20 -5.58
C TYR A 277 -16.58 0.12 -4.84
N ALA A 278 -16.06 -1.10 -4.70
CA ALA A 278 -16.70 -2.16 -3.91
C ALA A 278 -16.81 -1.78 -2.43
N GLN A 279 -15.73 -1.22 -1.85
CA GLN A 279 -15.71 -0.74 -0.47
C GLN A 279 -16.69 0.42 -0.27
N PHE A 280 -16.72 1.37 -1.21
CA PHE A 280 -17.73 2.44 -1.20
C PHE A 280 -19.16 1.89 -1.21
N LEU A 281 -19.44 0.90 -2.05
CA LEU A 281 -20.75 0.25 -2.15
C LEU A 281 -21.12 -0.55 -0.89
N GLU A 282 -20.14 -1.14 -0.20
CA GLU A 282 -20.35 -1.85 1.06
C GLU A 282 -20.69 -0.87 2.19
N MET A 283 -20.00 0.26 2.27
CA MET A 283 -20.22 1.30 3.28
C MET A 283 -21.50 2.10 3.01
N HIS A 284 -21.78 2.41 1.74
CA HIS A 284 -22.84 3.33 1.31
C HIS A 284 -23.78 2.71 0.25
N PRO A 285 -24.43 1.56 0.52
CA PRO A 285 -25.20 0.80 -0.48
C PRO A 285 -26.44 1.53 -1.03
N LYS A 286 -26.91 2.57 -0.32
CA LYS A 286 -28.06 3.40 -0.72
C LYS A 286 -27.65 4.79 -1.21
N SER A 287 -26.36 5.02 -1.42
CA SER A 287 -25.85 6.31 -1.90
C SER A 287 -26.45 6.68 -3.27
N PRO A 288 -26.70 7.97 -3.55
CA PRO A 288 -26.98 8.42 -4.90
C PRO A 288 -25.86 8.09 -5.90
N HIS A 289 -24.63 7.83 -5.44
CA HIS A 289 -23.50 7.43 -6.27
C HIS A 289 -23.41 5.91 -6.50
N ALA A 290 -24.29 5.09 -5.90
CA ALA A 290 -24.17 3.63 -5.96
C ALA A 290 -24.22 3.07 -7.39
N GLU A 291 -25.14 3.55 -8.24
CA GLU A 291 -25.20 3.12 -9.64
C GLU A 291 -23.91 3.47 -10.39
N GLU A 292 -23.35 4.66 -10.13
CA GLU A 292 -22.13 5.12 -10.76
C GLU A 292 -20.92 4.31 -10.28
N ALA A 293 -20.84 3.99 -9.00
CA ALA A 293 -19.81 3.11 -8.44
C ALA A 293 -19.86 1.70 -9.04
N TRP A 294 -21.06 1.12 -9.17
CA TRP A 294 -21.24 -0.18 -9.85
C TRP A 294 -20.80 -0.12 -11.31
N TRP A 295 -21.11 0.96 -12.01
CA TRP A 295 -20.70 1.15 -13.40
C TRP A 295 -19.19 1.33 -13.56
N GLN A 296 -18.56 2.20 -12.76
CA GLN A 296 -17.10 2.40 -12.79
C GLN A 296 -16.36 1.09 -12.44
N ARG A 297 -16.89 0.34 -11.47
CA ARG A 297 -16.39 -1.00 -11.14
C ARG A 297 -16.50 -1.97 -12.32
N ALA A 298 -17.62 -1.98 -13.04
CA ALA A 298 -17.81 -2.82 -14.23
C ALA A 298 -16.83 -2.45 -15.36
N LEU A 299 -16.65 -1.15 -15.62
CA LEU A 299 -15.67 -0.66 -16.60
C LEU A 299 -14.23 -1.06 -16.26
N LEU A 300 -13.86 -1.02 -14.98
CA LEU A 300 -12.50 -1.38 -14.54
C LEU A 300 -12.25 -2.88 -14.55
N LEU A 301 -13.26 -3.69 -14.22
CA LEU A 301 -13.17 -5.15 -14.32
C LEU A 301 -13.18 -5.62 -15.78
N ASN A 302 -13.93 -4.92 -16.64
CA ASN A 302 -14.05 -5.15 -18.07
C ASN A 302 -14.30 -6.62 -18.46
N SER A 303 -15.11 -7.33 -17.69
CA SER A 303 -15.48 -8.73 -17.95
C SER A 303 -16.98 -8.85 -18.26
N ALA A 304 -17.36 -9.92 -18.96
CA ALA A 304 -18.77 -10.20 -19.24
C ALA A 304 -19.58 -10.29 -17.93
N GLU A 305 -19.03 -10.97 -16.92
CA GLU A 305 -19.67 -11.11 -15.60
C GLU A 305 -19.86 -9.77 -14.91
N ALA A 306 -18.91 -8.84 -15.03
CA ALA A 306 -19.01 -7.53 -14.39
C ALA A 306 -20.09 -6.64 -15.03
N TYR A 307 -20.23 -6.70 -16.35
CA TYR A 307 -21.30 -6.01 -17.08
C TYR A 307 -22.67 -6.65 -16.82
N ASP A 308 -22.76 -7.98 -16.76
CA ASP A 308 -23.96 -8.70 -16.36
C ASP A 308 -24.38 -8.34 -14.92
N ASP A 309 -23.44 -8.32 -13.97
CA ASP A 309 -23.72 -7.99 -12.56
C ASP A 309 -24.26 -6.55 -12.40
N TYR A 310 -23.79 -5.62 -13.23
CA TYR A 310 -24.35 -4.27 -13.34
C TYR A 310 -25.76 -4.28 -13.94
N LEU A 311 -25.97 -4.98 -15.06
CA LEU A 311 -27.26 -5.05 -15.76
C LEU A 311 -28.35 -5.73 -14.93
N ASP A 312 -28.00 -6.73 -14.12
CA ASP A 312 -28.92 -7.41 -13.20
C ASP A 312 -29.43 -6.45 -12.10
N ARG A 313 -28.58 -5.52 -11.65
CA ARG A 313 -28.93 -4.52 -10.62
C ARG A 313 -29.65 -3.32 -11.22
N TYR A 314 -29.23 -2.87 -12.40
CA TYR A 314 -29.69 -1.66 -13.05
C TYR A 314 -30.12 -1.90 -14.51
N PRO A 315 -31.14 -2.75 -14.76
CA PRO A 315 -31.53 -3.12 -16.13
C PRO A 315 -32.08 -1.94 -16.95
N GLY A 316 -32.56 -0.89 -16.27
CA GLY A 316 -32.98 0.40 -16.88
C GLY A 316 -32.10 1.57 -16.44
N GLY A 317 -30.88 1.29 -15.97
CA GLY A 317 -29.94 2.29 -15.45
C GLY A 317 -29.42 3.26 -16.52
N ARG A 318 -28.81 4.35 -16.06
CA ARG A 318 -28.15 5.38 -16.86
C ARG A 318 -27.13 4.79 -17.84
N PHE A 319 -26.44 3.71 -17.45
CA PHE A 319 -25.38 3.09 -18.24
C PHE A 319 -25.80 1.75 -18.85
N ALA A 320 -27.05 1.32 -18.74
CA ALA A 320 -27.52 0.00 -19.20
C ALA A 320 -27.24 -0.26 -20.69
N ARG A 321 -27.43 0.74 -21.56
CA ARG A 321 -27.10 0.61 -22.99
C ARG A 321 -25.60 0.40 -23.22
N GLN A 322 -24.76 1.15 -22.50
CA GLN A 322 -23.31 1.06 -22.63
C GLN A 322 -22.79 -0.27 -22.07
N ALA A 323 -23.40 -0.76 -20.99
CA ALA A 323 -23.10 -2.08 -20.44
C ALA A 323 -23.48 -3.22 -21.41
N LEU A 324 -24.62 -3.14 -22.09
CA LEU A 324 -25.00 -4.12 -23.12
C LEU A 324 -24.03 -4.12 -24.31
N GLU A 325 -23.63 -2.93 -24.79
CA GLU A 325 -22.65 -2.80 -25.88
C GLU A 325 -21.26 -3.32 -25.44
N ALA A 326 -20.84 -3.04 -24.21
CA ALA A 326 -19.57 -3.54 -23.66
C ALA A 326 -19.58 -5.05 -23.45
N LEU A 327 -20.69 -5.61 -22.95
CA LEU A 327 -20.88 -7.06 -22.80
C LEU A 327 -20.74 -7.80 -24.14
N ASP A 328 -21.44 -7.36 -25.18
CA ASP A 328 -21.36 -7.97 -26.52
C ASP A 328 -19.91 -7.93 -27.07
N HIS A 329 -19.20 -6.83 -26.84
CA HIS A 329 -17.79 -6.72 -27.21
C HIS A 329 -16.89 -7.67 -26.41
N THR A 330 -17.04 -7.73 -25.08
CA THR A 330 -16.21 -8.59 -24.23
C THR A 330 -16.44 -10.08 -24.54
N GLU A 331 -17.69 -10.50 -24.74
CA GLU A 331 -18.00 -11.87 -25.17
C GLU A 331 -17.41 -12.22 -26.55
N GLU A 332 -17.42 -11.26 -27.48
CA GLU A 332 -16.78 -11.43 -28.79
C GLU A 332 -15.25 -11.56 -28.65
N ASP A 333 -14.62 -10.74 -27.80
CA ASP A 333 -13.17 -10.75 -27.55
C ASP A 333 -12.71 -12.09 -26.96
N GLU A 334 -13.41 -12.61 -25.94
CA GLU A 334 -13.13 -13.91 -25.33
C GLU A 334 -13.25 -15.07 -26.33
N PHE A 335 -14.29 -15.01 -27.16
CA PHE A 335 -14.51 -16.00 -28.20
C PHE A 335 -13.41 -15.90 -29.27
N TRP A 336 -12.99 -14.69 -29.65
CA TRP A 336 -11.91 -14.44 -30.59
C TRP A 336 -10.56 -14.95 -30.08
N HIS A 337 -10.20 -14.73 -28.82
CA HIS A 337 -8.98 -15.28 -28.23
C HIS A 337 -8.96 -16.82 -28.27
N THR A 338 -10.11 -17.45 -28.05
CA THR A 338 -10.25 -18.91 -28.19
C THR A 338 -10.04 -19.38 -29.63
N VAL A 339 -10.49 -18.59 -30.61
CA VAL A 339 -10.28 -18.84 -32.03
C VAL A 339 -8.80 -18.69 -32.41
N GLN A 340 -8.13 -17.65 -31.92
CA GLN A 340 -6.70 -17.39 -32.14
C GLN A 340 -5.82 -18.49 -31.54
N ARG A 341 -6.10 -18.97 -30.32
CA ARG A 341 -5.35 -20.06 -29.69
C ARG A 341 -5.42 -21.36 -30.49
N LYS A 342 -6.56 -21.64 -31.12
CA LYS A 342 -6.74 -22.84 -31.95
C LYS A 342 -6.05 -22.73 -33.31
N ASP A 343 -5.98 -21.53 -33.88
CA ASP A 343 -5.35 -21.20 -35.18
C ASP A 343 -5.67 -22.19 -36.32
N THR A 344 -6.93 -22.64 -36.43
CA THR A 344 -7.37 -23.54 -37.49
C THR A 344 -8.42 -22.89 -38.38
N ARG A 345 -8.50 -23.32 -39.65
CA ARG A 345 -9.55 -22.87 -40.58
C ARG A 345 -10.97 -23.12 -40.03
N ALA A 346 -11.18 -24.19 -39.26
CA ALA A 346 -12.46 -24.50 -38.64
C ALA A 346 -12.80 -23.51 -37.51
N ALA A 347 -11.83 -23.16 -36.65
CA ALA A 347 -12.03 -22.19 -35.59
C ALA A 347 -12.38 -20.79 -36.14
N TYR A 348 -11.64 -20.30 -37.14
CA TYR A 348 -11.93 -19.00 -37.75
C TYR A 348 -13.28 -18.98 -38.50
N ARG A 349 -13.71 -20.10 -39.09
CA ARG A 349 -15.07 -20.22 -39.66
C ARG A 349 -16.15 -20.15 -38.59
N SER A 350 -15.97 -20.85 -37.47
CA SER A 350 -16.90 -20.78 -36.33
C SER A 350 -17.06 -19.37 -35.79
N TYR A 351 -16.01 -18.55 -35.81
CA TYR A 351 -16.11 -17.12 -35.50
C TYR A 351 -16.96 -16.35 -36.51
N LEU A 352 -16.73 -16.54 -37.81
CA LEU A 352 -17.51 -15.86 -38.86
C LEU A 352 -18.98 -16.28 -38.86
N ASP A 353 -19.29 -17.50 -38.40
CA ASP A 353 -20.66 -18.00 -38.26
C ASP A 353 -21.36 -17.36 -37.04
N LYS A 354 -20.66 -17.24 -35.91
CA LYS A 354 -21.20 -16.63 -34.68
C LYS A 354 -21.30 -15.10 -34.79
N TYR A 355 -20.27 -14.45 -35.32
CA TYR A 355 -20.15 -12.99 -35.43
C TYR A 355 -20.03 -12.57 -36.90
N SER A 356 -21.14 -12.67 -37.63
CA SER A 356 -21.16 -12.41 -39.08
C SER A 356 -20.76 -10.99 -39.49
N ILE A 357 -20.93 -10.00 -38.60
CA ILE A 357 -20.46 -8.62 -38.74
C ILE A 357 -19.50 -8.20 -37.62
N GLY A 358 -18.84 -9.18 -37.00
CA GLY A 358 -17.94 -8.97 -35.86
C GLY A 358 -16.68 -8.17 -36.19
N ARG A 359 -16.08 -7.57 -35.16
CA ARG A 359 -14.91 -6.68 -35.27
C ARG A 359 -13.68 -7.37 -35.87
N TYR A 360 -13.54 -8.67 -35.66
CA TYR A 360 -12.42 -9.47 -36.17
C TYR A 360 -12.69 -10.18 -37.49
N ARG A 361 -13.83 -9.90 -38.15
CA ARG A 361 -14.23 -10.55 -39.41
C ARG A 361 -13.13 -10.52 -40.48
N THR A 362 -12.54 -9.36 -40.73
CA THR A 362 -11.51 -9.19 -41.76
C THR A 362 -10.26 -10.00 -41.42
N VAL A 363 -9.82 -9.93 -40.16
CA VAL A 363 -8.65 -10.67 -39.67
C VAL A 363 -8.86 -12.18 -39.77
N ALA A 364 -10.07 -12.66 -39.44
CA ALA A 364 -10.44 -14.07 -39.56
C ALA A 364 -10.39 -14.56 -41.01
N LEU A 365 -10.90 -13.76 -41.96
CA LEU A 365 -10.88 -14.07 -43.40
C LEU A 365 -9.45 -14.14 -43.96
N GLU A 366 -8.61 -13.17 -43.59
CA GLU A 366 -7.19 -13.14 -43.98
C GLU A 366 -6.43 -14.35 -43.43
N ARG A 367 -6.64 -14.69 -42.15
CA ARG A 367 -5.98 -15.85 -41.54
C ARG A 367 -6.41 -17.17 -42.17
N ILE A 368 -7.68 -17.31 -42.54
CA ILE A 368 -8.16 -18.46 -43.34
C ILE A 368 -7.43 -18.56 -44.68
N ALA A 369 -7.18 -17.43 -45.36
CA ALA A 369 -6.46 -17.41 -46.63
C ALA A 369 -4.98 -17.84 -46.47
N ILE A 370 -4.30 -17.36 -45.43
CA ILE A 370 -2.92 -17.75 -45.10
C ILE A 370 -2.83 -19.25 -44.80
N LEU A 371 -3.73 -19.76 -43.94
CA LEU A 371 -3.75 -21.18 -43.57
C LEU A 371 -4.04 -22.08 -44.79
N ARG A 372 -4.80 -21.60 -45.80
CA ARG A 372 -4.99 -22.31 -47.08
C ARG A 372 -3.69 -22.40 -47.89
N GLN A 373 -2.93 -21.30 -48.01
CA GLN A 373 -1.67 -21.29 -48.75
C GLN A 373 -0.60 -22.15 -48.06
N HIS A 374 -0.52 -22.11 -46.73
CA HIS A 374 0.43 -22.91 -45.97
C HIS A 374 0.15 -24.42 -46.10
N THR A 375 -1.12 -24.83 -46.13
CA THR A 375 -1.47 -26.25 -46.37
C THR A 375 -1.09 -26.70 -47.79
N ALA A 376 -1.24 -25.83 -48.80
CA ALA A 376 -0.90 -26.14 -50.19
C ALA A 376 0.61 -26.20 -50.48
N LEU A 377 1.45 -25.54 -49.67
CA LEU A 377 2.91 -25.53 -49.83
C LEU A 377 3.62 -26.69 -49.12
N VAL A 378 3.00 -27.30 -48.11
CA VAL A 378 3.61 -28.33 -47.25
C VAL A 378 3.34 -29.77 -47.74
N GLU A 379 2.22 -30.01 -48.44
CA GLU A 379 1.87 -31.35 -48.95
C GLU A 379 2.88 -32.02 -49.91
N PRO A 380 3.68 -31.30 -50.75
CA PRO A 380 4.68 -31.96 -51.60
C PRO A 380 5.91 -32.49 -50.84
N PHE A 381 6.13 -32.09 -49.59
CA PHE A 381 7.36 -32.37 -48.83
C PHE A 381 7.23 -33.46 -47.76
N MET A 382 6.03 -34.02 -47.53
CA MET A 382 5.80 -35.07 -46.52
C MET A 382 5.72 -36.50 -47.10
N LYS A 383 6.71 -36.91 -47.91
CA LYS A 383 7.01 -38.34 -48.11
C LYS A 383 8.23 -38.74 -47.29
N PRO A 384 8.16 -39.82 -46.48
CA PRO A 384 9.28 -40.22 -45.64
C PRO A 384 10.39 -40.86 -46.50
N GLN A 385 11.61 -40.37 -46.36
CA GLN A 385 12.83 -41.05 -46.82
C GLN A 385 13.61 -41.61 -45.62
N PRO A 386 14.35 -42.73 -45.82
CA PRO A 386 14.81 -43.57 -44.72
C PRO A 386 16.02 -42.98 -43.99
N GLU A 387 16.08 -43.26 -42.69
CA GLU A 387 17.19 -42.95 -41.79
C GLU A 387 18.54 -43.36 -42.39
N THR A 388 19.44 -42.38 -42.52
CA THR A 388 20.87 -42.64 -42.68
C THR A 388 21.66 -41.84 -41.65
N ALA A 389 22.66 -42.52 -41.10
CA ALA A 389 23.54 -42.16 -39.98
C ALA A 389 24.31 -40.82 -40.17
N PRO A 390 24.91 -40.27 -39.10
CA PRO A 390 25.19 -38.84 -38.99
C PRO A 390 26.41 -38.43 -39.83
N ARG A 391 26.24 -37.39 -40.66
CA ARG A 391 27.35 -36.70 -41.32
C ARG A 391 27.77 -35.49 -40.50
N ALA A 392 29.00 -35.58 -40.01
CA ALA A 392 29.77 -34.50 -39.41
C ALA A 392 30.04 -33.36 -40.41
N ASN A 393 30.24 -32.17 -39.83
CA ASN A 393 30.79 -30.95 -40.41
C ASN A 393 29.92 -30.19 -41.43
N GLN A 394 29.06 -29.31 -40.89
CA GLN A 394 28.83 -27.97 -41.44
C GLN A 394 29.11 -26.94 -40.35
N PRO A 395 29.70 -25.77 -40.66
CA PRO A 395 30.06 -24.76 -39.65
C PRO A 395 28.78 -24.18 -39.05
N GLN A 396 28.69 -24.21 -37.72
CA GLN A 396 27.67 -23.49 -36.96
C GLN A 396 27.71 -22.01 -37.36
N GLN A 397 26.60 -21.51 -37.91
CA GLN A 397 26.39 -20.06 -37.97
C GLN A 397 26.35 -19.56 -36.53
N GLU A 398 27.38 -18.80 -36.16
CA GLU A 398 27.57 -18.25 -34.82
C GLU A 398 26.33 -17.46 -34.41
N THR A 399 25.68 -17.88 -33.32
CA THR A 399 24.75 -17.04 -32.57
C THR A 399 25.43 -15.70 -32.28
N PRO A 400 24.76 -14.55 -32.46
CA PRO A 400 25.36 -13.25 -32.16
C PRO A 400 25.93 -13.27 -30.74
N ALA A 401 27.21 -12.89 -30.61
CA ALA A 401 28.17 -13.31 -29.58
C ALA A 401 27.85 -12.97 -28.09
N ARG A 402 26.59 -12.66 -27.74
CA ARG A 402 26.17 -12.21 -26.41
C ARG A 402 24.81 -12.77 -25.93
N MET A 403 24.20 -13.73 -26.62
CA MET A 403 22.97 -14.41 -26.16
C MET A 403 23.30 -15.74 -25.48
N VAL A 404 22.62 -16.05 -24.37
CA VAL A 404 22.74 -17.32 -23.63
C VAL A 404 21.48 -18.14 -23.85
N PHE A 405 21.64 -19.39 -24.28
CA PHE A 405 20.54 -20.34 -24.35
C PHE A 405 20.07 -20.71 -22.94
N VAL A 406 18.77 -20.57 -22.69
CA VAL A 406 18.14 -20.96 -21.44
C VAL A 406 17.18 -22.11 -21.71
N LYS A 407 17.47 -23.27 -21.11
CA LYS A 407 16.59 -24.43 -21.19
C LYS A 407 15.31 -24.12 -20.41
N GLY A 408 14.17 -24.17 -21.09
CA GLY A 408 12.86 -23.94 -20.50
C GLY A 408 12.50 -24.98 -19.45
N GLY A 409 11.47 -24.66 -18.66
CA GLY A 409 10.94 -25.54 -17.62
C GLY A 409 10.01 -24.80 -16.68
N THR A 410 9.55 -25.50 -15.64
CA THR A 410 8.63 -24.96 -14.65
C THR A 410 9.38 -24.48 -13.42
N PHE A 411 9.06 -23.28 -12.95
CA PHE A 411 9.59 -22.72 -11.70
C PHE A 411 8.49 -22.00 -10.93
N GLU A 412 8.74 -21.77 -9.64
CA GLU A 412 7.87 -20.95 -8.79
C GLU A 412 8.31 -19.49 -8.90
N MET A 413 7.50 -18.68 -9.57
CA MET A 413 7.70 -17.26 -9.79
C MET A 413 7.13 -16.45 -8.62
N GLY A 414 7.83 -15.39 -8.21
CA GLY A 414 7.45 -14.51 -7.12
C GLY A 414 8.10 -14.87 -5.78
N CYS A 415 7.45 -14.49 -4.67
CA CYS A 415 8.02 -14.60 -3.32
C CYS A 415 8.17 -16.05 -2.84
N THR A 416 9.35 -16.63 -3.03
CA THR A 416 9.72 -17.98 -2.59
C THR A 416 10.51 -17.98 -1.27
N LYS A 417 10.64 -19.16 -0.66
CA LYS A 417 11.22 -19.35 0.70
C LYS A 417 12.58 -18.69 0.93
N GLU A 418 13.45 -18.63 -0.08
CA GLU A 418 14.80 -18.05 0.01
C GLU A 418 14.81 -16.53 0.17
N GLN A 419 13.64 -15.89 -0.04
CA GLN A 419 13.45 -14.47 0.15
C GLN A 419 13.12 -14.11 1.61
N GLY A 420 12.61 -15.06 2.42
CA GLY A 420 12.22 -14.81 3.81
C GLY A 420 11.09 -13.80 3.94
N ASP A 421 11.16 -12.93 4.94
CA ASP A 421 10.15 -11.88 5.22
C ASP A 421 10.33 -10.60 4.37
N ASP A 422 11.25 -10.61 3.41
CA ASP A 422 11.65 -9.42 2.63
C ASP A 422 10.71 -9.11 1.45
N CYS A 423 9.70 -9.94 1.18
CA CYS A 423 8.85 -9.81 0.01
C CYS A 423 7.74 -8.76 0.16
N PHE A 424 7.58 -7.94 -0.88
CA PHE A 424 6.44 -7.03 -1.00
C PHE A 424 5.20 -7.75 -1.57
N ASP A 425 4.02 -7.15 -1.38
CA ASP A 425 2.76 -7.75 -1.86
C ASP A 425 2.69 -7.87 -3.38
N LYS A 426 3.39 -6.99 -4.11
CA LYS A 426 3.52 -7.05 -5.57
C LYS A 426 4.26 -8.27 -6.10
N GLU A 427 5.00 -8.97 -5.23
CA GLU A 427 5.75 -10.19 -5.54
C GLU A 427 4.93 -11.46 -5.23
N LYS A 428 3.70 -11.31 -4.76
CA LYS A 428 2.81 -12.39 -4.33
C LYS A 428 1.59 -12.49 -5.26
N PRO A 429 0.91 -13.65 -5.31
CA PRO A 429 1.33 -14.92 -4.74
C PRO A 429 2.48 -15.56 -5.53
N ALA A 430 3.27 -16.39 -4.84
CA ALA A 430 4.14 -17.33 -5.53
C ALA A 430 3.29 -18.30 -6.35
N HIS A 431 3.67 -18.55 -7.60
CA HIS A 431 2.89 -19.38 -8.52
C HIS A 431 3.77 -20.09 -9.53
N ASN A 432 3.32 -21.25 -10.03
CA ASN A 432 4.08 -22.03 -10.99
C ASN A 432 3.94 -21.45 -12.40
N VAL A 433 5.07 -21.21 -13.05
CA VAL A 433 5.15 -20.74 -14.44
C VAL A 433 6.04 -21.67 -15.24
N THR A 434 5.59 -22.06 -16.44
CA THR A 434 6.36 -22.89 -17.36
C THR A 434 6.86 -22.06 -18.53
N VAL A 435 8.17 -21.85 -18.61
CA VAL A 435 8.82 -21.08 -19.68
C VAL A 435 9.34 -22.03 -20.75
N LYS A 436 9.19 -21.68 -22.03
CA LYS A 436 9.76 -22.45 -23.15
C LYS A 436 11.27 -22.25 -23.24
N ASP A 437 11.95 -23.02 -24.08
CA ASP A 437 13.35 -22.74 -24.43
C ASP A 437 13.44 -21.36 -25.14
N PHE A 438 14.40 -20.54 -24.74
CA PHE A 438 14.62 -19.19 -25.28
C PHE A 438 16.10 -18.81 -25.17
N HIS A 439 16.48 -17.69 -25.77
CA HIS A 439 17.77 -17.06 -25.44
C HIS A 439 17.57 -15.72 -24.77
N ILE A 440 18.48 -15.34 -23.88
CA ILE A 440 18.49 -14.03 -23.21
C ILE A 440 19.90 -13.42 -23.26
N GLY A 441 19.96 -12.09 -23.31
CA GLY A 441 21.23 -11.35 -23.31
C GLY A 441 22.06 -11.68 -22.07
N ARG A 442 23.34 -12.03 -22.31
CA ARG A 442 24.33 -12.31 -21.27
C ARG A 442 24.47 -11.15 -20.29
N THR A 443 24.31 -9.93 -20.79
CA THR A 443 24.38 -8.65 -20.07
C THR A 443 23.25 -7.74 -20.57
N ALA A 444 23.03 -6.62 -19.87
CA ALA A 444 22.30 -5.48 -20.41
C ALA A 444 22.92 -4.97 -21.74
N VAL A 445 22.12 -4.28 -22.55
CA VAL A 445 22.58 -3.61 -23.77
C VAL A 445 23.55 -2.50 -23.40
N THR A 446 24.70 -2.47 -24.05
CA THR A 446 25.75 -1.48 -23.76
C THR A 446 25.53 -0.15 -24.48
N VAL A 447 26.17 0.91 -23.99
CA VAL A 447 26.20 2.21 -24.69
C VAL A 447 26.75 2.06 -26.11
N ALA A 448 27.76 1.21 -26.33
CA ALA A 448 28.30 0.91 -27.65
C ALA A 448 27.28 0.27 -28.60
N ASP A 449 26.55 -0.74 -28.11
CA ASP A 449 25.54 -1.44 -28.90
C ASP A 449 24.37 -0.51 -29.25
N PHE A 450 23.95 0.33 -28.31
CA PHE A 450 22.88 1.31 -28.53
C PHE A 450 23.32 2.44 -29.46
N LYS A 451 24.58 2.89 -29.38
CA LYS A 451 25.17 3.85 -30.31
C LYS A 451 25.11 3.35 -31.76
N ALA A 452 25.42 2.08 -31.99
CA ALA A 452 25.32 1.49 -33.33
C ALA A 452 23.89 1.52 -33.89
N PHE A 453 22.89 1.27 -33.05
CA PHE A 453 21.47 1.45 -33.41
C PHE A 453 21.16 2.89 -33.80
N ILE A 454 21.55 3.87 -32.98
CA ILE A 454 21.25 5.28 -33.23
C ILE A 454 21.95 5.79 -34.49
N GLU A 455 23.20 5.39 -34.73
CA GLU A 455 23.98 5.80 -35.91
C GLU A 455 23.39 5.23 -37.21
N ASP A 456 22.96 3.97 -37.20
CA ASP A 456 22.40 3.30 -38.37
C ASP A 456 20.95 3.71 -38.67
N SER A 457 20.09 3.76 -37.65
CA SER A 457 18.65 4.04 -37.81
C SER A 457 18.31 5.52 -37.82
N ARG A 458 19.22 6.38 -37.32
CA ARG A 458 18.95 7.80 -37.03
C ARG A 458 17.78 8.02 -36.06
N TYR A 459 17.48 7.01 -35.25
CA TYR A 459 16.41 7.06 -34.26
C TYR A 459 16.67 8.14 -33.22
N LYS A 460 15.60 8.80 -32.78
CA LYS A 460 15.61 9.80 -31.72
C LYS A 460 14.90 9.21 -30.51
N THR A 461 15.59 9.16 -29.38
CA THR A 461 15.04 8.59 -28.13
C THR A 461 13.94 9.45 -27.53
N ASP A 462 13.11 8.88 -26.67
CA ASP A 462 12.07 9.62 -25.96
C ASP A 462 12.66 10.73 -25.07
N ALA A 463 13.78 10.49 -24.40
CA ALA A 463 14.53 11.53 -23.68
C ALA A 463 14.94 12.71 -24.59
N GLU A 464 15.41 12.43 -25.81
CA GLU A 464 15.77 13.47 -26.78
C GLU A 464 14.53 14.20 -27.35
N LYS A 465 13.38 13.52 -27.49
CA LYS A 465 12.12 14.14 -27.93
C LYS A 465 11.56 15.06 -26.86
N GLN A 466 11.55 14.61 -25.62
CA GLN A 466 11.06 15.36 -24.46
C GLN A 466 12.04 16.49 -24.04
N GLY A 467 13.33 16.32 -24.34
CA GLY A 467 14.38 17.27 -23.98
C GLY A 467 14.82 17.18 -22.52
N LEU A 468 14.47 16.10 -21.83
CA LEU A 468 14.87 15.82 -20.44
C LEU A 468 14.92 14.32 -20.14
N SER A 469 15.65 13.96 -19.09
CA SER A 469 15.60 12.66 -18.43
C SER A 469 15.92 12.82 -16.93
N ARG A 470 15.57 11.84 -16.11
CA ARG A 470 15.77 11.88 -14.66
C ARG A 470 17.21 11.51 -14.30
N ILE A 471 17.91 12.41 -13.62
CA ILE A 471 19.31 12.27 -13.17
C ILE A 471 19.39 12.14 -11.66
N TRP A 472 20.40 11.42 -11.18
CA TRP A 472 20.71 11.32 -9.77
C TRP A 472 21.60 12.45 -9.29
N THR A 473 21.21 13.10 -8.19
CA THR A 473 21.97 14.21 -7.59
C THR A 473 22.87 13.80 -6.43
N GLY A 474 22.94 12.51 -6.10
CA GLY A 474 23.56 12.01 -4.86
C GLY A 474 22.56 11.71 -3.74
N SER A 475 21.32 12.17 -3.87
CA SER A 475 20.28 12.03 -2.84
C SER A 475 18.87 11.81 -3.38
N GLU A 476 18.58 12.27 -4.60
CA GLU A 476 17.27 12.18 -5.24
C GLU A 476 17.39 12.24 -6.77
N TYR A 477 16.31 11.84 -7.45
CA TYR A 477 16.17 12.04 -8.90
C TYR A 477 15.59 13.42 -9.23
N LYS A 478 16.15 14.10 -10.22
CA LYS A 478 15.67 15.39 -10.75
C LYS A 478 15.65 15.43 -12.27
N ASP A 479 14.91 16.38 -12.83
CA ASP A 479 14.92 16.61 -14.27
C ASP A 479 16.26 17.20 -14.73
N GLY A 480 16.99 16.43 -15.54
CA GLY A 480 18.17 16.86 -16.26
C GLY A 480 17.79 17.32 -17.67
N LYS A 481 17.86 18.63 -17.93
CA LYS A 481 17.58 19.18 -19.28
C LYS A 481 18.66 18.75 -20.27
N GLY A 482 18.24 18.30 -21.45
CA GLY A 482 19.11 17.83 -22.52
C GLY A 482 19.79 16.48 -22.26
N VAL A 483 19.50 15.84 -21.12
CA VAL A 483 20.06 14.53 -20.75
C VAL A 483 19.41 13.42 -21.58
N ASN A 484 20.22 12.49 -22.06
CA ASN A 484 19.81 11.35 -22.89
C ASN A 484 20.82 10.19 -22.73
N TRP A 485 20.68 9.13 -23.53
CA TRP A 485 21.50 7.91 -23.49
C TRP A 485 23.03 8.12 -23.55
N ARG A 486 23.51 9.28 -24.01
CA ARG A 486 24.94 9.65 -24.03
C ARG A 486 25.46 10.12 -22.66
N CYS A 487 24.58 10.32 -21.69
CA CYS A 487 24.92 10.84 -20.37
C CYS A 487 25.08 9.73 -19.32
N ASP A 488 25.86 10.04 -18.29
CA ASP A 488 25.96 9.29 -17.06
C ASP A 488 24.79 9.57 -16.12
N VAL A 489 24.75 8.85 -15.00
CA VAL A 489 23.68 8.92 -14.00
C VAL A 489 23.45 10.33 -13.46
N SER A 490 24.47 11.21 -13.51
CA SER A 490 24.42 12.60 -13.04
C SER A 490 24.08 13.60 -14.14
N GLY A 491 23.87 13.13 -15.38
CA GLY A 491 23.57 13.95 -16.55
C GLY A 491 24.78 14.43 -17.34
N LYS A 492 26.01 14.03 -16.99
CA LYS A 492 27.23 14.43 -17.72
C LYS A 492 27.45 13.51 -18.91
N VAL A 493 27.94 14.05 -20.03
CA VAL A 493 28.27 13.23 -21.21
C VAL A 493 29.34 12.20 -20.85
N ARG A 494 29.09 10.93 -21.17
CA ARG A 494 30.02 9.82 -20.93
C ARG A 494 31.26 9.93 -21.84
N PRO A 495 32.46 9.64 -21.31
CA PRO A 495 33.62 9.42 -22.17
C PRO A 495 33.50 8.09 -22.93
N GLU A 496 34.18 7.97 -24.08
CA GLU A 496 34.17 6.73 -24.89
C GLU A 496 34.70 5.50 -24.12
N SER A 497 35.50 5.72 -23.08
CA SER A 497 35.98 4.67 -22.17
C SER A 497 34.88 3.99 -21.35
N GLU A 498 33.67 4.56 -21.29
CA GLU A 498 32.49 3.97 -20.61
C GLU A 498 31.49 3.35 -21.60
N SER A 499 31.95 3.00 -22.81
CA SER A 499 31.09 2.45 -23.86
C SER A 499 30.55 1.03 -23.56
N ASP A 500 31.16 0.32 -22.61
CA ASP A 500 30.77 -1.00 -22.10
C ASP A 500 29.85 -0.93 -20.86
N HIS A 501 29.48 0.26 -20.41
CA HIS A 501 28.43 0.43 -19.40
C HIS A 501 27.05 0.11 -20.00
N PRO A 502 26.07 -0.26 -19.16
CA PRO A 502 24.68 -0.39 -19.61
C PRO A 502 24.17 0.96 -20.13
N VAL A 503 23.41 0.92 -21.22
CA VAL A 503 22.69 2.10 -21.70
C VAL A 503 21.57 2.43 -20.71
N ILE A 504 21.49 3.71 -20.33
CA ILE A 504 20.49 4.29 -19.41
C ILE A 504 19.83 5.50 -20.07
N HIS A 505 18.86 6.14 -19.41
CA HIS A 505 18.06 7.22 -19.99
C HIS A 505 17.32 6.79 -21.28
N VAL A 506 16.96 5.51 -21.34
CA VAL A 506 16.18 4.90 -22.43
C VAL A 506 14.83 4.44 -21.89
N SER A 507 13.79 4.75 -22.64
CA SER A 507 12.43 4.34 -22.33
C SER A 507 12.14 2.92 -22.81
N TRP A 508 11.01 2.36 -22.36
CA TRP A 508 10.50 1.09 -22.90
C TRP A 508 10.29 1.18 -24.43
N ASN A 509 9.80 2.32 -24.93
CA ASN A 509 9.62 2.54 -26.37
C ASN A 509 10.95 2.50 -27.13
N ASP A 510 12.01 3.06 -26.56
CA ASP A 510 13.35 3.05 -27.16
C ASP A 510 13.93 1.63 -27.19
N ALA A 511 13.71 0.86 -26.12
CA ALA A 511 14.15 -0.53 -26.01
C ALA A 511 13.45 -1.44 -27.03
N VAL A 512 12.14 -1.27 -27.23
CA VAL A 512 11.39 -1.99 -28.26
C VAL A 512 11.81 -1.58 -29.67
N ALA A 513 12.05 -0.29 -29.92
CA ALA A 513 12.57 0.17 -31.21
C ALA A 513 13.94 -0.44 -31.53
N TYR A 514 14.83 -0.54 -30.52
CA TYR A 514 16.12 -1.23 -30.65
C TYR A 514 15.94 -2.71 -31.02
N CYS A 515 15.05 -3.43 -30.31
CA CYS A 515 14.76 -4.83 -30.60
C CYS A 515 14.23 -5.03 -32.03
N GLN A 516 13.30 -4.19 -32.46
CA GLN A 516 12.74 -4.23 -33.82
C GLN A 516 13.81 -3.96 -34.89
N TRP A 517 14.67 -2.97 -34.68
CA TRP A 517 15.79 -2.67 -35.57
C TRP A 517 16.74 -3.87 -35.68
N LEU A 518 17.14 -4.45 -34.55
CA LEU A 518 18.04 -5.59 -34.53
C LEU A 518 17.41 -6.81 -35.21
N ALA A 519 16.11 -7.02 -35.01
CA ALA A 519 15.35 -8.08 -35.67
C ALA A 519 15.34 -7.93 -37.19
N GLN A 520 15.18 -6.71 -37.70
CA GLN A 520 15.26 -6.42 -39.13
C GLN A 520 16.67 -6.61 -39.68
N LYS A 521 17.71 -6.26 -38.92
CA LYS A 521 19.11 -6.39 -39.33
C LYS A 521 19.60 -7.84 -39.42
N ILE A 522 19.22 -8.66 -38.45
CA ILE A 522 19.75 -10.03 -38.28
C ILE A 522 18.77 -11.09 -38.81
N GLY A 523 17.49 -10.75 -38.99
CA GLY A 523 16.46 -11.70 -39.44
C GLY A 523 16.02 -12.68 -38.34
N GLN A 524 16.22 -12.32 -37.08
CA GLN A 524 15.79 -13.09 -35.90
C GLN A 524 14.84 -12.24 -35.03
N ARG A 525 13.92 -12.86 -34.29
CA ARG A 525 12.86 -12.14 -33.57
C ARG A 525 13.33 -11.60 -32.22
N TYR A 526 14.28 -10.66 -32.22
CA TYR A 526 14.70 -9.95 -31.02
C TYR A 526 13.53 -9.18 -30.39
N ARG A 527 13.44 -9.26 -29.07
CA ARG A 527 12.39 -8.64 -28.24
C ARG A 527 12.91 -8.39 -26.83
N LEU A 528 12.11 -7.71 -26.01
CA LEU A 528 12.31 -7.72 -24.56
C LEU A 528 11.96 -9.11 -24.00
N PRO A 529 12.62 -9.54 -22.90
CA PRO A 529 12.17 -10.72 -22.17
C PRO A 529 10.77 -10.48 -21.61
N THR A 530 10.00 -11.56 -21.48
CA THR A 530 8.84 -11.50 -20.57
C THR A 530 9.34 -11.44 -19.13
N GLU A 531 8.53 -10.93 -18.22
CA GLU A 531 8.88 -10.87 -16.81
C GLU A 531 9.18 -12.27 -16.25
N ALA A 532 8.40 -13.27 -16.67
CA ALA A 532 8.60 -14.66 -16.32
C ALA A 532 9.92 -15.23 -16.85
N GLU A 533 10.27 -14.94 -18.11
CA GLU A 533 11.56 -15.31 -18.69
C GLU A 533 12.72 -14.65 -17.93
N TRP A 534 12.59 -13.37 -17.59
CA TRP A 534 13.60 -12.62 -16.87
C TRP A 534 13.85 -13.22 -15.49
N GLU A 535 12.80 -13.45 -14.69
CA GLU A 535 12.94 -14.02 -13.34
C GLU A 535 13.46 -15.45 -13.37
N TYR A 536 12.96 -16.29 -14.30
CA TYR A 536 13.45 -17.65 -14.50
C TYR A 536 14.95 -17.67 -14.80
N ALA A 537 15.38 -16.80 -15.72
CA ALA A 537 16.78 -16.64 -16.06
C ALA A 537 17.61 -16.11 -14.88
N ALA A 538 17.11 -15.12 -14.13
CA ALA A 538 17.79 -14.53 -12.98
C ALA A 538 18.08 -15.57 -11.90
N ARG A 539 17.09 -16.44 -11.64
CA ARG A 539 17.16 -17.54 -10.66
C ARG A 539 18.10 -18.67 -11.04
N GLY A 540 18.59 -18.70 -12.28
CA GLY A 540 19.48 -19.75 -12.77
C GLY A 540 18.77 -20.86 -13.57
N GLY A 541 17.49 -20.69 -13.92
CA GLY A 541 16.73 -21.66 -14.72
C GLY A 541 16.74 -23.07 -14.12
N GLN A 542 16.95 -24.10 -14.96
CA GLN A 542 17.11 -25.49 -14.51
C GLN A 542 18.36 -25.72 -13.63
N GLU A 543 19.33 -24.81 -13.67
CA GLU A 543 20.57 -24.88 -12.88
C GLU A 543 20.46 -24.10 -11.56
N SER A 544 19.25 -23.66 -11.20
CA SER A 544 19.02 -22.84 -10.01
C SER A 544 19.48 -23.54 -8.73
N LYS A 545 20.26 -22.82 -7.91
CA LYS A 545 20.67 -23.28 -6.57
C LYS A 545 19.83 -22.68 -5.44
N GLY A 546 18.72 -22.01 -5.77
CA GLY A 546 17.84 -21.37 -4.78
C GLY A 546 18.47 -20.17 -4.09
N TYR A 547 19.31 -19.42 -4.81
CA TYR A 547 19.94 -18.22 -4.30
C TYR A 547 18.95 -17.05 -4.20
N LYS A 548 19.21 -16.16 -3.23
CA LYS A 548 18.42 -14.95 -3.00
C LYS A 548 18.62 -13.91 -4.11
N TYR A 549 19.87 -13.78 -4.57
CA TYR A 549 20.28 -12.95 -5.70
C TYR A 549 20.74 -13.84 -6.85
N ALA A 550 20.83 -13.29 -8.06
CA ALA A 550 21.23 -14.06 -9.23
C ALA A 550 22.68 -14.57 -9.10
N GLY A 551 22.85 -15.84 -8.69
CA GLY A 551 24.14 -16.52 -8.57
C GLY A 551 24.80 -16.56 -7.18
N SER A 552 24.22 -15.91 -6.15
CA SER A 552 24.74 -15.94 -4.78
C SER A 552 23.71 -15.50 -3.72
N HIS A 553 23.90 -15.93 -2.46
CA HIS A 553 23.24 -15.29 -1.31
C HIS A 553 23.95 -14.00 -0.87
N ASN A 554 25.18 -13.76 -1.34
CA ASN A 554 25.96 -12.57 -1.04
C ASN A 554 25.90 -11.59 -2.22
N LEU A 555 25.14 -10.51 -2.05
CA LEU A 555 24.91 -9.52 -3.09
C LEU A 555 26.22 -8.91 -3.65
N GLY A 556 27.22 -8.68 -2.79
CA GLY A 556 28.47 -8.04 -3.19
C GLY A 556 29.29 -8.80 -4.23
N GLU A 557 29.05 -10.12 -4.37
CA GLU A 557 29.70 -11.00 -5.36
C GLU A 557 29.10 -10.85 -6.76
N VAL A 558 27.81 -10.55 -6.85
CA VAL A 558 27.02 -10.64 -8.09
C VAL A 558 26.49 -9.30 -8.58
N ALA A 559 26.56 -8.25 -7.75
CA ALA A 559 25.89 -6.98 -8.00
C ALA A 559 26.76 -5.73 -7.80
N TRP A 560 26.44 -4.71 -8.57
CA TRP A 560 26.71 -3.31 -8.24
C TRP A 560 25.46 -2.69 -7.61
N PHE A 561 25.54 -2.25 -6.36
CA PHE A 561 24.41 -1.72 -5.58
C PHE A 561 24.92 -0.58 -4.68
N ASP A 562 24.04 0.08 -3.92
CA ASP A 562 24.39 1.30 -3.14
C ASP A 562 25.67 1.12 -2.30
N GLY A 563 25.81 -0.05 -1.67
CA GLY A 563 26.95 -0.36 -0.79
C GLY A 563 28.30 -0.54 -1.49
N ASN A 564 28.37 -0.68 -2.83
CA ASN A 564 29.64 -0.91 -3.54
C ASN A 564 29.78 -0.21 -4.90
N SER A 565 28.73 0.44 -5.42
CA SER A 565 28.73 1.07 -6.74
C SER A 565 29.47 2.41 -6.76
N GLY A 566 29.57 3.09 -5.61
CA GLY A 566 30.07 4.46 -5.55
C GLY A 566 29.14 5.46 -6.25
N GLY A 567 27.84 5.16 -6.33
CA GLY A 567 26.82 6.06 -6.85
C GLY A 567 26.80 6.20 -8.39
N LYS A 568 27.13 5.12 -9.11
CA LYS A 568 27.15 5.09 -10.58
C LYS A 568 27.01 3.68 -11.16
N THR A 569 26.67 3.59 -12.45
CA THR A 569 26.76 2.35 -13.21
C THR A 569 28.22 1.88 -13.37
N HIS A 570 28.41 0.59 -13.61
CA HIS A 570 29.70 -0.03 -13.91
C HIS A 570 29.65 -0.80 -15.23
N PRO A 571 30.81 -1.10 -15.84
CA PRO A 571 30.87 -1.95 -17.03
C PRO A 571 30.14 -3.27 -16.81
N VAL A 572 29.38 -3.69 -17.82
CA VAL A 572 28.60 -4.92 -17.74
C VAL A 572 29.51 -6.14 -17.57
N GLY A 573 29.05 -7.14 -16.81
CA GLY A 573 29.74 -8.43 -16.71
C GLY A 573 31.01 -8.44 -15.84
N THR A 574 31.17 -7.45 -14.96
CA THR A 574 32.36 -7.32 -14.09
C THR A 574 32.23 -8.03 -12.73
N LYS A 575 31.02 -8.46 -12.37
CA LYS A 575 30.72 -9.29 -11.19
C LYS A 575 30.61 -10.77 -11.56
N LYS A 576 30.41 -11.63 -10.57
CA LYS A 576 30.20 -13.07 -10.80
C LYS A 576 28.85 -13.29 -11.50
N PRO A 577 28.78 -14.15 -12.54
CA PRO A 577 27.51 -14.50 -13.16
C PRO A 577 26.69 -15.46 -12.29
N ASN A 578 25.41 -15.61 -12.64
CA ASN A 578 24.58 -16.69 -12.15
C ASN A 578 24.92 -18.03 -12.82
N GLU A 579 24.18 -19.08 -12.46
CA GLU A 579 24.40 -20.46 -12.88
C GLU A 579 24.30 -20.68 -14.39
N LEU A 580 23.60 -19.80 -15.11
CA LEU A 580 23.48 -19.81 -16.56
C LEU A 580 24.58 -19.01 -17.27
N GLY A 581 25.44 -18.30 -16.52
CA GLY A 581 26.42 -17.40 -17.11
C GLY A 581 25.86 -16.00 -17.43
N LEU A 582 24.73 -15.61 -16.84
CA LEU A 582 24.14 -14.27 -16.96
C LEU A 582 24.69 -13.34 -15.89
N TYR A 583 24.95 -12.09 -16.27
CA TYR A 583 25.54 -11.09 -15.39
C TYR A 583 24.54 -9.98 -15.08
N ASP A 584 24.76 -9.30 -13.95
CA ASP A 584 24.06 -8.08 -13.55
C ASP A 584 22.53 -8.24 -13.50
N MET A 585 22.02 -9.45 -13.22
CA MET A 585 20.59 -9.73 -12.99
C MET A 585 20.16 -9.36 -11.55
N SER A 586 21.00 -8.63 -10.82
CA SER A 586 20.79 -8.14 -9.46
C SER A 586 21.66 -6.88 -9.33
N GLY A 587 21.09 -5.69 -9.47
CA GLY A 587 21.83 -4.42 -9.47
C GLY A 587 22.42 -4.00 -10.83
N ASN A 588 23.35 -3.06 -10.79
CA ASN A 588 23.83 -2.22 -11.89
C ASN A 588 22.72 -1.33 -12.46
N VAL A 589 21.72 -1.86 -13.16
CA VAL A 589 20.56 -1.09 -13.65
C VAL A 589 19.29 -1.94 -13.58
N TRP A 590 18.16 -1.28 -13.40
CA TRP A 590 16.86 -1.85 -13.71
C TRP A 590 16.75 -2.19 -15.20
N GLU A 591 15.91 -3.17 -15.53
CA GLU A 591 15.78 -3.65 -16.90
C GLU A 591 14.32 -3.84 -17.32
N TRP A 592 13.95 -3.15 -18.40
CA TRP A 592 12.63 -3.27 -19.00
C TRP A 592 12.27 -4.71 -19.44
N CYS A 593 11.04 -5.11 -19.14
CA CYS A 593 10.38 -6.32 -19.66
C CYS A 593 9.24 -5.95 -20.64
N GLU A 594 8.73 -6.93 -21.38
CA GLU A 594 7.62 -6.74 -22.33
C GLU A 594 6.28 -6.41 -21.63
N ASP A 595 6.12 -6.95 -20.42
CA ASP A 595 4.88 -7.02 -19.64
C ASP A 595 4.35 -5.66 -19.19
N ASP A 596 3.02 -5.60 -19.11
CA ASP A 596 2.28 -4.55 -18.46
C ASP A 596 2.35 -4.73 -16.94
N TRP A 597 2.28 -3.61 -16.20
CA TRP A 597 2.33 -3.67 -14.73
C TRP A 597 1.02 -4.13 -14.11
N HIS A 598 1.10 -5.13 -13.24
CA HIS A 598 0.02 -5.56 -12.34
C HIS A 598 0.54 -5.58 -10.90
N GLY A 599 -0.25 -5.04 -9.97
CA GLY A 599 0.16 -4.85 -8.57
C GLY A 599 0.34 -6.13 -7.74
N ASN A 600 0.15 -7.31 -8.33
CA ASN A 600 0.36 -8.65 -7.76
C ASN A 600 0.34 -9.69 -8.90
N TYR A 601 0.50 -10.98 -8.57
CA TYR A 601 0.47 -12.10 -9.52
C TYR A 601 -0.88 -12.84 -9.61
N HIS A 602 -1.97 -12.28 -9.05
CA HIS A 602 -3.29 -12.89 -9.21
C HIS A 602 -3.76 -12.78 -10.67
N GLY A 603 -3.91 -13.92 -11.34
CA GLY A 603 -4.28 -13.97 -12.75
C GLY A 603 -3.09 -13.92 -13.71
N ALA A 604 -1.85 -13.97 -13.22
CA ALA A 604 -0.65 -13.96 -14.04
C ALA A 604 -0.61 -15.17 -15.01
N PRO A 605 -0.11 -15.00 -16.26
CA PRO A 605 0.09 -16.10 -17.18
C PRO A 605 1.06 -17.16 -16.61
N THR A 606 0.67 -18.43 -16.71
CA THR A 606 1.48 -19.55 -16.20
C THR A 606 2.32 -20.25 -17.28
N ASP A 607 2.33 -19.72 -18.51
CA ASP A 607 2.98 -20.33 -19.69
C ASP A 607 4.20 -19.54 -20.19
N GLY A 608 4.69 -18.60 -19.37
CA GLY A 608 5.86 -17.78 -19.67
C GLY A 608 5.60 -16.67 -20.69
N SER A 609 4.38 -16.53 -21.21
CA SER A 609 4.00 -15.38 -22.05
C SER A 609 3.97 -14.08 -21.25
N ALA A 610 4.17 -12.95 -21.94
CA ALA A 610 4.08 -11.64 -21.32
C ALA A 610 2.64 -11.36 -20.86
N TRP A 611 2.48 -10.81 -19.67
CA TRP A 611 1.20 -10.34 -19.16
C TRP A 611 0.91 -8.97 -19.77
N VAL A 612 0.11 -8.96 -20.83
CA VAL A 612 -0.20 -7.76 -21.62
C VAL A 612 -1.71 -7.53 -21.62
N ASP A 613 -2.12 -6.33 -21.22
CA ASP A 613 -3.52 -5.92 -21.21
C ASP A 613 -3.97 -5.48 -22.61
N SER A 614 -5.28 -5.53 -22.84
CA SER A 614 -5.90 -4.99 -24.06
C SER A 614 -7.05 -4.06 -23.66
N PRO A 615 -6.87 -2.73 -23.74
CA PRO A 615 -5.67 -2.00 -24.18
C PRO A 615 -4.51 -2.13 -23.18
N ARG A 616 -3.27 -1.92 -23.65
CA ARG A 616 -2.09 -2.00 -22.78
C ARG A 616 -2.18 -1.06 -21.59
N ALA A 617 -1.67 -1.50 -20.44
CA ALA A 617 -1.65 -0.71 -19.21
C ALA A 617 -0.84 0.58 -19.36
N SER A 618 -0.95 1.47 -18.37
CA SER A 618 -0.22 2.74 -18.33
C SER A 618 1.26 2.61 -17.97
N ARG A 619 1.67 1.47 -17.41
CA ARG A 619 3.03 1.21 -16.91
C ARG A 619 3.54 -0.17 -17.35
N ARG A 620 4.86 -0.31 -17.45
CA ARG A 620 5.57 -1.53 -17.88
C ARG A 620 6.44 -2.02 -16.75
N VAL A 621 6.67 -3.33 -16.72
CA VAL A 621 7.52 -3.97 -15.72
C VAL A 621 9.00 -3.67 -15.98
N ASP A 622 9.74 -3.38 -14.92
CA ASP A 622 11.20 -3.45 -14.87
C ASP A 622 11.69 -4.32 -13.69
N ARG A 623 12.86 -4.95 -13.87
CA ARG A 623 13.40 -5.97 -12.95
C ARG A 623 14.87 -5.73 -12.61
N GLY A 624 15.32 -6.26 -11.47
CA GLY A 624 16.74 -6.42 -11.13
C GLY A 624 17.34 -5.47 -10.10
N GLY A 625 16.79 -4.27 -9.91
CA GLY A 625 17.37 -3.25 -9.04
C GLY A 625 18.55 -2.51 -9.68
N GLY A 626 18.96 -1.40 -9.08
CA GLY A 626 20.01 -0.52 -9.61
C GLY A 626 21.22 -0.32 -8.70
N TRP A 627 22.20 0.41 -9.23
CA TRP A 627 23.43 0.80 -8.53
C TRP A 627 23.20 1.68 -7.29
N ASP A 628 22.04 2.33 -7.18
CA ASP A 628 21.58 3.22 -6.08
C ASP A 628 20.65 2.52 -5.09
N TYR A 629 20.41 1.22 -5.26
CA TYR A 629 19.46 0.48 -4.43
C TYR A 629 20.13 -0.37 -3.36
N THR A 630 19.40 -0.55 -2.25
CA THR A 630 19.83 -1.40 -1.14
C THR A 630 19.68 -2.88 -1.45
N ALA A 631 20.28 -3.74 -0.63
CA ALA A 631 20.20 -5.19 -0.82
C ALA A 631 18.79 -5.78 -0.81
N LEU A 632 17.82 -5.08 -0.22
CA LEU A 632 16.40 -5.45 -0.26
C LEU A 632 15.83 -5.35 -1.69
N HIS A 633 16.38 -4.45 -2.51
CA HIS A 633 15.84 -4.12 -3.82
C HIS A 633 16.61 -4.73 -5.00
N CYS A 634 17.70 -5.45 -4.75
CA CYS A 634 18.43 -6.19 -5.78
C CYS A 634 18.05 -7.67 -5.85
N ARG A 635 16.99 -8.10 -5.13
CA ARG A 635 16.54 -9.51 -5.11
C ARG A 635 16.02 -9.90 -6.49
N ALA A 636 16.25 -11.16 -6.89
CA ALA A 636 15.79 -11.67 -8.19
C ALA A 636 14.26 -11.57 -8.39
N VAL A 637 13.52 -11.53 -7.29
CA VAL A 637 12.05 -11.47 -7.26
C VAL A 637 11.49 -10.06 -7.23
N LEU A 638 12.31 -9.03 -6.94
CA LEU A 638 11.78 -7.68 -6.86
C LEU A 638 11.33 -7.24 -8.25
N ARG A 639 10.10 -6.74 -8.28
CA ARG A 639 9.48 -6.12 -9.44
C ARG A 639 9.30 -4.63 -9.20
N ASN A 640 9.44 -3.84 -10.24
CA ASN A 640 9.09 -2.44 -10.22
C ASN A 640 8.45 -2.09 -11.57
N ASP A 641 8.00 -0.85 -11.69
CA ASP A 641 7.31 -0.40 -12.87
C ASP A 641 7.57 1.08 -13.15
N ASP A 642 7.55 1.42 -14.43
CA ASP A 642 7.61 2.79 -14.92
C ASP A 642 6.72 3.03 -16.13
N THR A 643 6.45 4.30 -16.43
CA THR A 643 5.70 4.64 -17.65
C THR A 643 6.52 4.27 -18.88
N PRO A 644 5.90 3.84 -20.00
CA PRO A 644 6.64 3.40 -21.18
C PRO A 644 7.49 4.49 -21.85
N SER A 645 7.27 5.77 -21.50
CA SER A 645 8.07 6.93 -21.93
C SER A 645 9.03 7.46 -20.85
N GLY A 646 9.04 6.84 -19.66
CA GLY A 646 9.91 7.19 -18.54
C GLY A 646 11.38 6.90 -18.88
N CYS A 647 12.27 7.83 -18.51
CA CYS A 647 13.70 7.73 -18.80
C CYS A 647 14.49 8.12 -17.54
N TYR A 648 15.26 7.19 -16.98
CA TYR A 648 15.98 7.38 -15.70
C TYR A 648 17.45 6.95 -15.80
N GLY A 649 18.27 7.48 -14.89
CA GLY A 649 19.72 7.22 -14.82
C GLY A 649 20.11 5.84 -14.28
N ASP A 650 19.14 5.03 -13.87
CA ASP A 650 19.27 3.69 -13.32
C ASP A 650 18.53 2.62 -14.14
N LEU A 651 17.90 2.98 -15.26
CA LEU A 651 17.01 2.11 -16.03
C LEU A 651 17.52 1.87 -17.45
N GLY A 652 17.75 0.59 -17.76
CA GLY A 652 18.21 0.06 -19.05
C GLY A 652 17.35 -1.13 -19.52
N PHE A 653 17.94 -2.05 -20.29
CA PHE A 653 17.25 -3.26 -20.76
C PHE A 653 18.22 -4.32 -21.27
N ARG A 654 17.72 -5.55 -21.44
CA ARG A 654 18.40 -6.65 -22.15
C ARG A 654 17.49 -7.32 -23.17
N LEU A 655 18.08 -8.17 -24.01
CA LEU A 655 17.40 -8.80 -25.14
C LEU A 655 16.92 -10.22 -24.82
N ALA A 656 15.88 -10.67 -25.50
CA ALA A 656 15.44 -12.06 -25.58
C ALA A 656 15.15 -12.49 -27.04
N LEU A 657 15.18 -13.81 -27.28
CA LEU A 657 14.90 -14.45 -28.57
C LEU A 657 14.05 -15.71 -28.39
#